data_AF-N9LKV4-F1
#
_entry.id   AF-N9LKV4-F1
#
_cell.length_a   1.000
_cell.length_b   1.000
_cell.length_c   1.000
_cell.angle_alpha   90.00
_cell.angle_beta   90.00
_cell.angle_gamma   90.00
#
_symmetry.space_group_name_H-M   'P 1'
#
loop_
_entity.id
_entity.type
_entity.pdbx_description
1 polymer ?
#
loop_
_entity_poly.entity_id
_entity_poly.type
_entity_poly.pdbx_seq_one_letter_code
_entity_poly.pdbx_strand_id
1 'polypeptide(L)'
;MLASNVLKLRLDRIEQQGHHFSVKDQLKLVTLAQPELTAGLYSHLLQVTLPKTWHFQHDTTEEINCSLRLITLIHQVFIPAYQQHAHRFAWFEQCVAFRLQYLTQGLSEQQRDETVTQLANCKDSPLKLRILKQLHAEYDDVEIKYALAAFYQRLEDWSAAIENYRIVFQQQAIQPEGVHYDFIHCLLSRNRHHNEQGNSDVVEALQHLGNLEHIQQQAKHEQLTQGAVSLMLPEHLQSSPVESTKLLIDLQHRLKYMGHSLNHWLVTHVFIVPYYKNVIESAPKLLNNSELVVSLDRHKAANDALQKILTGRDLKLVSGIHPAHYRLGFIWNYLQINPLVLDALVTASKGHPDAFYNLKQIPAPDDDHDAALTRLSSYLAKQQVAYNLSQQGHTIEFAEHAHLAGFDLIVDGTPMQVKCTLASDAVESFAKSHPHIAIIVNIELAHLQEKYASVFADLALSYESVQRTAQTSLQHVVGVDDFVSIPLMNTGFAVYRNFSASQAQPVSRPYLAYKQSNSVIKNSLAIGAAIGGLVSGSIGAFVVGGFAVYRTWRVQKVEQAKPLQEKQQLVAQCNQIMELLIDFAEWFNHNLLKYRVDLYAYQLRQIEMKLMGKIPEAVISTTLFAYKFEAYQRALKLHQWMQQQLAYENPKRRVQAGWVALAQSDQFMSIELKQRVIKLNAELIKYKQMTQHGLHLSNVQHASNDVAKPAYQMQTMQI
;
A
#
# COMPACT_ATOMS: atom_id res chain seq x y z
N MET A 1 -36.33 13.46 49.09
CA MET A 1 -35.70 14.77 49.40
C MET A 1 -36.57 15.52 50.39
N LEU A 2 -36.06 16.61 50.97
CA LEU A 2 -36.80 17.48 51.89
C LEU A 2 -37.91 18.23 51.15
N ALA A 3 -38.97 18.59 51.87
CA ALA A 3 -39.98 19.51 51.36
C ALA A 3 -39.37 20.90 51.08
N SER A 4 -39.80 21.59 50.02
CA SER A 4 -39.21 22.86 49.58
C SER A 4 -39.11 23.94 50.65
N ASN A 5 -40.09 24.05 51.55
CA ASN A 5 -40.05 25.01 52.66
C ASN A 5 -38.90 24.72 53.64
N VAL A 6 -38.63 23.44 53.91
CA VAL A 6 -37.54 23.01 54.80
C VAL A 6 -36.19 23.17 54.11
N LEU A 7 -36.11 22.84 52.81
CA LEU A 7 -34.91 22.98 52.02
C LEU A 7 -34.49 24.46 51.90
N LYS A 8 -35.45 25.37 51.63
CA LYS A 8 -35.23 26.82 51.51
C LYS A 8 -34.60 27.41 52.78
N LEU A 9 -35.18 27.14 53.94
CA LEU A 9 -34.65 27.59 55.24
C LEU A 9 -33.24 27.08 55.53
N ARG A 10 -32.92 25.86 55.09
CA ARG A 10 -31.60 25.26 55.30
C ARG A 10 -30.56 25.81 54.32
N LEU A 11 -30.95 26.11 53.09
CA LEU A 11 -30.09 26.80 52.13
C LEU A 11 -29.79 28.23 52.60
N ASP A 12 -30.79 28.98 53.10
CA ASP A 12 -30.58 30.31 53.69
C ASP A 12 -29.57 30.27 54.83
N ARG A 13 -29.66 29.25 55.71
CA ARG A 13 -28.70 29.04 56.80
C ARG A 13 -27.29 28.72 56.30
N ILE A 14 -27.16 27.91 55.24
CA ILE A 14 -25.87 27.56 54.65
C ILE A 14 -25.24 28.77 53.95
N GLU A 15 -26.04 29.60 53.28
CA GLU A 15 -25.52 30.82 52.63
C GLU A 15 -25.06 31.87 53.66
N GLN A 16 -25.75 32.00 54.79
CA GLN A 16 -25.40 32.97 55.84
C GLN A 16 -24.27 32.49 56.77
N GLN A 17 -24.19 31.19 57.05
CA GLN A 17 -23.30 30.62 58.08
C GLN A 17 -22.40 29.48 57.55
N GLY A 18 -22.32 29.30 56.24
CA GLY A 18 -21.66 28.16 55.58
C GLY A 18 -20.21 27.92 56.01
N HIS A 19 -19.47 28.99 56.28
CA HIS A 19 -18.07 28.92 56.76
C HIS A 19 -17.92 28.23 58.12
N HIS A 20 -18.99 28.15 58.92
CA HIS A 20 -19.00 27.48 60.22
C HIS A 20 -19.41 26.01 60.15
N PHE A 21 -19.81 25.52 58.98
CA PHE A 21 -20.22 24.12 58.79
C PHE A 21 -19.18 23.36 57.98
N SER A 22 -18.85 22.13 58.42
CA SER A 22 -18.09 21.21 57.57
C SER A 22 -18.90 20.83 56.33
N VAL A 23 -18.23 20.46 55.23
CA VAL A 23 -18.91 20.00 54.01
C VAL A 23 -19.84 18.81 54.28
N LYS A 24 -19.48 17.94 55.24
CA LYS A 24 -20.30 16.83 55.70
C LYS A 24 -21.59 17.31 56.38
N ASP A 25 -21.51 18.37 57.19
CA ASP A 25 -22.66 18.94 57.90
C ASP A 25 -23.59 19.70 56.95
N GLN A 26 -23.03 20.42 55.97
CA GLN A 26 -23.79 21.04 54.90
C GLN A 26 -24.56 19.98 54.08
N LEU A 27 -23.93 18.83 53.77
CA LEU A 27 -24.60 17.73 53.08
C LEU A 27 -25.74 17.11 53.93
N LYS A 28 -25.52 16.90 55.23
CA LYS A 28 -26.56 16.40 56.14
C LYS A 28 -27.77 17.33 56.18
N LEU A 29 -27.54 18.64 56.24
CA LEU A 29 -28.59 19.66 56.27
C LEU A 29 -29.52 19.54 55.04
N VAL A 30 -28.98 19.30 53.85
CA VAL A 30 -29.80 19.26 52.64
C VAL A 30 -30.35 17.88 52.28
N THR A 31 -29.89 16.80 52.93
CA THR A 31 -30.28 15.41 52.62
C THR A 31 -31.13 14.72 53.68
N LEU A 32 -30.95 15.02 54.97
CA LEU A 32 -31.60 14.31 56.08
C LEU A 32 -32.81 15.06 56.62
N ALA A 33 -33.92 14.36 56.89
CA ALA A 33 -35.10 14.96 57.52
C ALA A 33 -34.77 15.62 58.88
N GLN A 34 -33.94 14.97 59.70
CA GLN A 34 -33.47 15.46 61.00
C GLN A 34 -31.93 15.44 61.05
N PRO A 35 -31.25 16.57 60.77
CA PRO A 35 -29.80 16.63 60.77
C PRO A 35 -29.24 16.85 62.19
N GLU A 36 -28.55 15.85 62.74
CA GLU A 36 -27.75 16.02 63.96
C GLU A 36 -26.39 16.66 63.63
N LEU A 37 -26.20 17.88 64.14
CA LEU A 37 -25.00 18.73 63.93
C LEU A 37 -24.07 18.76 65.16
N THR A 38 -24.41 18.03 66.23
CA THR A 38 -23.67 18.04 67.50
C THR A 38 -22.49 17.05 67.45
N ALA A 39 -21.28 17.56 67.74
CA ALA A 39 -20.05 16.78 67.79
C ALA A 39 -19.98 15.91 69.07
N GLY A 40 -20.62 14.75 69.05
CA GLY A 40 -20.43 13.70 70.06
C GLY A 40 -19.46 12.62 69.58
N LEU A 41 -18.69 12.00 70.48
CA LEU A 41 -17.76 10.88 70.21
C LEU A 41 -18.38 9.74 69.36
N TYR A 42 -19.69 9.54 69.43
CA TYR A 42 -20.43 8.53 68.66
C TYR A 42 -20.93 9.00 67.28
N SER A 43 -20.90 10.29 66.97
CA SER A 43 -21.35 10.86 65.68
C SER A 43 -20.39 10.54 64.51
N HIS A 44 -19.17 10.09 64.80
CA HIS A 44 -18.19 9.61 63.83
C HIS A 44 -18.52 8.22 63.26
N LEU A 45 -19.39 7.44 63.92
CA LEU A 45 -19.76 6.07 63.52
C LEU A 45 -20.91 6.03 62.48
N LEU A 46 -21.70 7.11 62.36
CA LEU A 46 -22.71 7.23 61.30
C LEU A 46 -22.03 7.70 60.01
N GLN A 47 -21.73 6.75 59.12
CA GLN A 47 -21.35 7.05 57.74
C GLN A 47 -22.52 7.80 57.08
N VAL A 48 -22.29 9.06 56.69
CA VAL A 48 -23.28 9.81 55.91
C VAL A 48 -23.44 9.09 54.58
N THR A 49 -24.65 8.58 54.33
CA THR A 49 -24.98 7.92 53.07
C THR A 49 -25.06 8.97 51.98
N LEU A 50 -24.03 9.02 51.14
CA LEU A 50 -23.98 9.95 50.02
C LEU A 50 -25.10 9.63 49.02
N PRO A 51 -25.87 10.63 48.54
CA PRO A 51 -26.98 10.39 47.63
C PRO A 51 -26.49 9.81 46.30
N LYS A 52 -27.25 8.87 45.74
CA LYS A 52 -26.99 8.32 44.40
C LYS A 52 -27.69 9.14 43.30
N THR A 53 -28.84 9.71 43.62
CA THR A 53 -29.69 10.46 42.69
C THR A 53 -30.31 11.66 43.38
N TRP A 54 -30.17 12.84 42.80
CA TRP A 54 -30.82 14.07 43.22
C TRP A 54 -32.21 14.17 42.56
N HIS A 55 -33.23 14.49 43.36
CA HIS A 55 -34.61 14.65 42.92
C HIS A 55 -35.04 16.09 43.18
N PHE A 56 -34.98 16.92 42.15
CA PHE A 56 -35.27 18.35 42.25
C PHE A 56 -36.77 18.61 42.13
N GLN A 57 -37.33 19.43 43.02
CA GLN A 57 -38.74 19.83 42.97
C GLN A 57 -38.93 20.94 41.93
N HIS A 58 -40.06 20.90 41.21
CA HIS A 58 -40.31 21.70 40.01
C HIS A 58 -41.78 22.07 39.79
N ASP A 59 -42.67 21.84 40.77
CA ASP A 59 -44.12 22.04 40.58
C ASP A 59 -44.49 23.53 40.61
N THR A 60 -43.68 24.38 41.28
CA THR A 60 -43.87 25.83 41.32
C THR A 60 -42.58 26.60 41.08
N THR A 61 -42.68 27.88 40.68
CA THR A 61 -41.53 28.77 40.46
C THR A 61 -40.64 28.89 41.70
N GLU A 62 -41.21 28.86 42.91
CA GLU A 62 -40.44 28.87 44.15
C GLU A 62 -39.63 27.60 44.35
N GLU A 63 -40.21 26.44 44.00
CA GLU A 63 -39.52 25.15 44.09
C GLU A 63 -38.37 25.05 43.07
N ILE A 64 -38.58 25.56 41.86
CA ILE A 64 -37.55 25.63 40.82
C ILE A 64 -36.38 26.50 41.33
N ASN A 65 -36.65 27.69 41.86
CA ASN A 65 -35.61 28.56 42.42
C ASN A 65 -34.87 27.91 43.60
N CYS A 66 -35.58 27.19 44.46
CA CYS A 66 -34.98 26.45 45.57
C CYS A 66 -34.06 25.33 45.06
N SER A 67 -34.49 24.57 44.05
CA SER A 67 -33.70 23.54 43.38
C SER A 67 -32.46 24.11 42.69
N LEU A 68 -32.55 25.27 42.04
CA LEU A 68 -31.41 25.94 41.42
C LEU A 68 -30.35 26.37 42.46
N ARG A 69 -30.78 26.89 43.62
CA ARG A 69 -29.87 27.20 44.74
C ARG A 69 -29.16 25.94 45.27
N LEU A 70 -29.89 24.83 45.40
CA LEU A 70 -29.30 23.55 45.77
C LEU A 70 -28.28 23.07 44.73
N ILE A 71 -28.56 23.25 43.44
CA ILE A 71 -27.63 22.90 42.36
C ILE A 71 -26.32 23.69 42.47
N THR A 72 -26.38 24.99 42.75
CA THR A 72 -25.18 25.81 42.96
C THR A 72 -24.34 25.27 44.12
N LEU A 73 -24.97 24.88 45.23
CA LEU A 73 -24.28 24.27 46.36
C LEU A 73 -23.65 22.90 46.02
N ILE A 74 -24.37 22.06 45.27
CA ILE A 74 -23.85 20.76 44.79
C ILE A 74 -22.62 20.99 43.92
N HIS A 75 -22.68 21.94 43.00
CA HIS A 75 -21.61 22.21 42.04
C HIS A 75 -20.35 22.79 42.69
N GLN A 76 -20.51 23.78 43.56
CA GLN A 76 -19.38 24.50 44.15
C GLN A 76 -18.77 23.81 45.37
N VAL A 77 -19.56 23.04 46.13
CA VAL A 77 -19.12 22.48 47.42
C VAL A 77 -19.05 20.96 47.40
N PHE A 78 -20.12 20.28 46.96
CA PHE A 78 -20.20 18.83 47.12
C PHE A 78 -19.43 18.05 46.05
N ILE A 79 -19.45 18.50 44.78
CA ILE A 79 -18.68 17.84 43.71
C ILE A 79 -17.17 17.90 44.00
N PRO A 80 -16.58 19.06 44.36
CA PRO A 80 -15.15 19.12 44.71
C PRO A 80 -14.78 18.30 45.94
N ALA A 81 -15.66 18.21 46.95
CA ALA A 81 -15.39 17.45 48.17
C ALA A 81 -15.54 15.93 48.01
N TYR A 82 -16.41 15.48 47.09
CA TYR A 82 -16.76 14.07 46.90
C TYR A 82 -16.53 13.60 45.45
N GLN A 83 -15.40 13.99 44.84
CA GLN A 83 -15.11 13.79 43.41
C GLN A 83 -15.41 12.37 42.89
N GLN A 84 -14.89 11.33 43.57
CA GLN A 84 -15.07 9.94 43.13
C GLN A 84 -16.55 9.50 43.15
N HIS A 85 -17.28 9.89 44.19
CA HIS A 85 -18.69 9.53 44.33
C HIS A 85 -19.57 10.32 43.36
N ALA A 86 -19.34 11.64 43.26
CA ALA A 86 -20.03 12.50 42.32
C ALA A 86 -19.85 12.02 40.87
N HIS A 87 -18.63 11.63 40.49
CA HIS A 87 -18.33 11.08 39.17
C HIS A 87 -18.94 9.68 38.95
N ARG A 88 -19.00 8.83 39.99
CA ARG A 88 -19.65 7.51 39.90
C ARG A 88 -21.16 7.61 39.67
N PHE A 89 -21.81 8.62 40.23
CA PHE A 89 -23.26 8.79 40.22
C PHE A 89 -23.74 9.97 39.36
N ALA A 90 -22.88 10.54 38.52
CA ALA A 90 -23.25 11.57 37.54
C ALA A 90 -23.96 12.80 38.16
N TRP A 91 -23.50 13.25 39.34
CA TRP A 91 -24.14 14.37 40.06
C TRP A 91 -24.16 15.66 39.22
N PHE A 92 -23.10 15.90 38.45
CA PHE A 92 -23.00 17.06 37.57
C PHE A 92 -24.05 17.01 36.46
N GLU A 93 -24.15 15.88 35.77
CA GLU A 93 -25.10 15.66 34.68
C GLU A 93 -26.55 15.80 35.17
N GLN A 94 -26.87 15.31 36.37
CA GLN A 94 -28.19 15.48 36.98
C GLN A 94 -28.53 16.97 37.20
N CYS A 95 -27.56 17.75 37.66
CA CYS A 95 -27.72 19.19 37.86
C CYS A 95 -27.91 19.95 36.55
N VAL A 96 -27.10 19.65 35.53
CA VAL A 96 -27.18 20.29 34.21
C VAL A 96 -28.51 19.95 33.52
N ALA A 97 -28.95 18.70 33.58
CA ALA A 97 -30.23 18.30 33.00
C ALA A 97 -31.41 19.07 33.61
N PHE A 98 -31.40 19.32 34.92
CA PHE A 98 -32.44 20.13 35.56
C PHE A 98 -32.36 21.60 35.13
N ARG A 99 -31.15 22.17 35.09
CA ARG A 99 -30.96 23.57 34.64
C ARG A 99 -31.48 23.77 33.22
N LEU A 100 -31.16 22.89 32.28
CA LEU A 100 -31.62 23.04 30.90
C LEU A 100 -33.15 22.95 30.74
N GLN A 101 -33.83 22.19 31.60
CA GLN A 101 -35.28 22.02 31.51
C GLN A 101 -36.10 23.18 32.12
N TYR A 102 -35.60 23.80 33.19
CA TYR A 102 -36.41 24.72 34.02
C TYR A 102 -35.84 26.14 34.15
N LEU A 103 -34.64 26.42 33.61
CA LEU A 103 -34.05 27.76 33.63
C LEU A 103 -34.71 28.62 32.53
N THR A 104 -35.36 29.72 32.92
CA THR A 104 -36.07 30.64 32.01
C THR A 104 -35.16 31.60 31.24
N GLN A 105 -33.96 31.89 31.76
CA GLN A 105 -32.90 32.59 31.04
C GLN A 105 -31.93 31.57 30.45
N GLY A 106 -31.64 31.66 29.15
CA GLY A 106 -30.66 30.77 28.50
C GLY A 106 -29.26 30.88 29.11
N LEU A 107 -28.44 29.85 28.91
CA LEU A 107 -27.05 29.82 29.38
C LEU A 107 -26.19 30.84 28.60
N SER A 108 -25.37 31.60 29.33
CA SER A 108 -24.36 32.46 28.70
C SER A 108 -23.29 31.64 27.99
N GLU A 109 -22.56 32.24 27.05
CA GLU A 109 -21.49 31.59 26.29
C GLU A 109 -20.43 30.95 27.19
N GLN A 110 -19.89 31.71 28.15
CA GLN A 110 -18.95 31.18 29.14
C GLN A 110 -19.52 29.98 29.93
N GLN A 111 -20.81 30.02 30.30
CA GLN A 111 -21.44 28.91 31.02
C GLN A 111 -21.62 27.67 30.14
N ARG A 112 -21.82 27.84 28.83
CA ARG A 112 -21.88 26.72 27.88
C ARG A 112 -20.52 26.07 27.75
N ASP A 113 -19.46 26.84 27.54
CA ASP A 113 -18.09 26.32 27.38
C ASP A 113 -17.62 25.58 28.63
N GLU A 114 -17.87 26.15 29.82
CA GLU A 114 -17.60 25.50 31.10
C GLU A 114 -18.38 24.19 31.24
N THR A 115 -19.64 24.17 30.82
CA THR A 115 -20.50 22.98 30.87
C THR A 115 -19.98 21.90 29.92
N VAL A 116 -19.65 22.24 28.66
CA VAL A 116 -19.11 21.31 27.66
C VAL A 116 -17.78 20.72 28.14
N THR A 117 -16.89 21.57 28.66
CA THR A 117 -15.58 21.15 29.20
C THR A 117 -15.75 20.19 30.38
N GLN A 118 -16.67 20.46 31.30
CA GLN A 118 -16.93 19.56 32.43
C GLN A 118 -17.61 18.25 31.99
N LEU A 119 -18.55 18.31 31.03
CA LEU A 119 -19.16 17.12 30.44
C LEU A 119 -18.13 16.22 29.74
N ALA A 120 -17.08 16.78 29.15
CA ALA A 120 -16.01 15.99 28.53
C ALA A 120 -15.33 15.04 29.53
N ASN A 121 -15.19 15.47 30.80
CA ASN A 121 -14.59 14.69 31.89
C ASN A 121 -15.56 13.69 32.55
N CYS A 122 -16.86 13.77 32.25
CA CYS A 122 -17.87 12.86 32.79
C CYS A 122 -17.89 11.51 32.06
N LYS A 123 -18.31 10.45 32.77
CA LYS A 123 -18.50 9.12 32.18
C LYS A 123 -19.54 9.16 31.07
N ASP A 124 -19.32 8.36 30.04
CA ASP A 124 -20.31 8.25 28.97
C ASP A 124 -21.57 7.56 29.49
N SER A 125 -22.69 8.29 29.40
CA SER A 125 -23.98 7.89 29.97
C SER A 125 -25.14 8.38 29.09
N PRO A 126 -26.30 7.72 29.12
CA PRO A 126 -27.47 8.18 28.35
C PRO A 126 -27.94 9.57 28.81
N LEU A 127 -27.69 9.95 30.07
CA LEU A 127 -27.98 11.27 30.59
C LEU A 127 -27.11 12.34 29.93
N LYS A 128 -25.80 12.09 29.78
CA LYS A 128 -24.86 12.96 29.05
C LYS A 128 -25.29 13.14 27.59
N LEU A 129 -25.70 12.06 26.91
CA LEU A 129 -26.24 12.14 25.55
C LEU A 129 -27.45 13.07 25.46
N ARG A 130 -28.41 12.90 26.38
CA ARG A 130 -29.64 13.69 26.40
C ARG A 130 -29.33 15.18 26.61
N ILE A 131 -28.40 15.49 27.51
CA ILE A 131 -27.95 16.87 27.77
C ILE A 131 -27.32 17.47 26.51
N LEU A 132 -26.38 16.77 25.86
CA LEU A 132 -25.73 17.27 24.65
C LEU A 132 -26.72 17.47 23.50
N LYS A 133 -27.71 16.57 23.33
CA LYS A 133 -28.80 16.74 22.36
C LYS A 133 -29.64 17.97 22.63
N GLN A 134 -29.99 18.22 23.89
CA GLN A 134 -30.77 19.38 24.29
C GLN A 134 -29.99 20.68 24.05
N LEU A 135 -28.72 20.72 24.46
CA LEU A 135 -27.81 21.84 24.19
C LEU A 135 -27.68 22.12 22.70
N HIS A 136 -27.52 21.09 21.87
CA HIS A 136 -27.44 21.22 20.42
C HIS A 136 -28.74 21.76 19.79
N ALA A 137 -29.90 21.40 20.32
CA ALA A 137 -31.19 21.89 19.82
C ALA A 137 -31.48 23.33 20.22
N GLU A 138 -30.99 23.77 21.38
CA GLU A 138 -31.23 25.11 21.93
C GLU A 138 -30.20 26.15 21.47
N TYR A 139 -28.96 25.73 21.19
CA TYR A 139 -27.84 26.63 20.88
C TYR A 139 -27.12 26.21 19.60
N ASP A 140 -26.93 27.16 18.69
CA ASP A 140 -26.16 26.97 17.45
C ASP A 140 -24.66 27.18 17.69
N ASP A 141 -24.05 26.29 18.48
CA ASP A 141 -22.65 26.39 18.90
C ASP A 141 -21.79 25.25 18.32
N VAL A 142 -20.62 25.58 17.77
CA VAL A 142 -19.72 24.62 17.12
C VAL A 142 -19.09 23.67 18.15
N GLU A 143 -18.75 24.16 19.34
CA GLU A 143 -18.13 23.32 20.37
C GLU A 143 -19.10 22.25 20.89
N ILE A 144 -20.38 22.60 21.03
CA ILE A 144 -21.44 21.68 21.44
C ILE A 144 -21.64 20.59 20.38
N LYS A 145 -21.66 20.97 19.10
CA LYS A 145 -21.76 20.04 17.97
C LYS A 145 -20.58 19.09 17.90
N TYR A 146 -19.37 19.61 18.07
CA TYR A 146 -18.17 18.79 18.14
C TYR A 146 -18.21 17.82 19.33
N ALA A 147 -18.59 18.29 20.52
CA ALA A 147 -18.72 17.46 21.70
C ALA A 147 -19.77 16.35 21.53
N LEU A 148 -20.90 16.65 20.87
CA LEU A 148 -21.92 15.67 20.51
C LEU A 148 -21.39 14.65 19.48
N ALA A 149 -20.67 15.09 18.45
CA ALA A 149 -20.04 14.22 17.45
C ALA A 149 -19.04 13.24 18.10
N ALA A 150 -18.12 13.76 18.92
CA ALA A 150 -17.14 12.96 19.65
C ALA A 150 -17.79 11.99 20.64
N PHE A 151 -18.95 12.35 21.19
CA PHE A 151 -19.73 11.46 22.04
C PHE A 151 -20.38 10.32 21.25
N TYR A 152 -20.97 10.59 20.09
CA TYR A 152 -21.48 9.54 19.20
C TYR A 152 -20.38 8.61 18.69
N GLN A 153 -19.19 9.14 18.40
CA GLN A 153 -18.02 8.35 18.06
C GLN A 153 -17.67 7.34 19.17
N ARG A 154 -17.66 7.76 20.45
CA ARG A 154 -17.41 6.86 21.58
C ARG A 154 -18.53 5.84 21.82
N LEU A 155 -19.75 6.13 21.38
CA LEU A 155 -20.87 5.20 21.38
C LEU A 155 -20.89 4.27 20.16
N GLU A 156 -19.93 4.40 19.23
CA GLU A 156 -19.88 3.67 17.96
C GLU A 156 -21.08 3.93 17.03
N ASP A 157 -21.82 5.02 17.26
CA ASP A 157 -22.87 5.50 16.34
C ASP A 157 -22.23 6.40 15.26
N TRP A 158 -21.56 5.75 14.31
CA TRP A 158 -20.77 6.42 13.29
C TRP A 158 -21.60 7.34 12.40
N SER A 159 -22.84 6.96 12.08
CA SER A 159 -23.70 7.76 11.20
C SER A 159 -24.07 9.09 11.85
N ALA A 160 -24.50 9.07 13.11
CA ALA A 160 -24.82 10.29 13.85
C ALA A 160 -23.57 11.15 14.08
N ALA A 161 -22.41 10.53 14.36
CA ALA A 161 -21.14 11.25 14.50
C ALA A 161 -20.77 11.99 13.21
N ILE A 162 -20.80 11.31 12.06
CA ILE A 162 -20.47 11.86 10.74
C ILE A 162 -21.38 13.04 10.38
N GLU A 163 -22.69 12.93 10.64
CA GLU A 163 -23.63 14.02 10.39
C GLU A 163 -23.27 15.27 11.20
N ASN A 164 -22.98 15.11 12.49
CA ASN A 164 -22.58 16.23 13.35
C ASN A 164 -21.23 16.83 12.93
N TYR A 165 -20.24 16.01 12.56
CA TYR A 165 -18.97 16.50 12.03
C TYR A 165 -19.13 17.29 10.72
N ARG A 166 -20.02 16.86 9.82
CA ARG A 166 -20.31 17.62 8.58
C ARG A 166 -20.88 19.01 8.88
N ILE A 167 -21.76 19.12 9.87
CA ILE A 167 -22.28 20.42 10.31
C ILE A 167 -21.14 21.30 10.85
N VAL A 168 -20.22 20.74 11.63
CA VAL A 168 -19.04 21.46 12.14
C VAL A 168 -18.20 22.03 10.98
N PHE A 169 -17.90 21.21 9.96
CA PHE A 169 -17.15 21.68 8.79
C PHE A 169 -17.90 22.71 7.93
N GLN A 170 -19.23 22.66 7.88
CA GLN A 170 -20.04 23.66 7.17
C GLN A 170 -20.01 25.04 7.85
N GLN A 171 -19.99 25.08 9.19
CA GLN A 171 -20.00 26.33 9.94
C GLN A 171 -18.62 26.97 10.07
N GLN A 172 -17.57 26.15 10.11
CA GLN A 172 -16.20 26.62 10.24
C GLN A 172 -15.29 25.79 9.33
N ALA A 173 -14.78 26.44 8.27
CA ALA A 173 -13.95 25.80 7.26
C ALA A 173 -12.56 25.38 7.77
N ILE A 174 -12.03 26.09 8.78
CA ILE A 174 -10.72 25.81 9.37
C ILE A 174 -10.94 25.11 10.71
N GLN A 175 -10.61 23.82 10.76
CA GLN A 175 -10.67 23.02 11.97
C GLN A 175 -9.28 22.48 12.32
N PRO A 176 -9.00 22.21 13.61
CA PRO A 176 -7.74 21.61 13.99
C PRO A 176 -7.64 20.18 13.45
N GLU A 177 -6.40 19.75 13.18
CA GLU A 177 -6.06 18.43 12.62
C GLU A 177 -6.73 17.26 13.36
N GLY A 178 -6.89 17.35 14.68
CA GLY A 178 -7.56 16.34 15.50
C GLY A 178 -9.01 16.07 15.08
N VAL A 179 -9.78 17.13 14.76
CA VAL A 179 -11.21 17.02 14.37
C VAL A 179 -11.32 16.32 13.02
N HIS A 180 -10.42 16.64 12.09
CA HIS A 180 -10.34 15.94 10.80
C HIS A 180 -10.07 14.44 10.99
N TYR A 181 -9.13 14.08 11.86
CA TYR A 181 -8.83 12.68 12.12
C TYR A 181 -9.96 11.91 12.79
N ASP A 182 -10.69 12.53 13.70
CA ASP A 182 -11.83 11.88 14.34
C ASP A 182 -12.97 11.66 13.34
N PHE A 183 -13.20 12.64 12.45
CA PHE A 183 -14.12 12.48 11.33
C PHE A 183 -13.71 11.37 10.36
N ILE A 184 -12.45 11.36 9.93
CA ILE A 184 -11.87 10.33 9.05
C ILE A 184 -12.01 8.95 9.70
N HIS A 185 -11.71 8.84 11.00
CA HIS A 185 -11.89 7.59 11.73
C HIS A 185 -13.34 7.12 11.68
N CYS A 186 -14.31 7.99 11.88
CA CYS A 186 -15.74 7.63 11.79
C CYS A 186 -16.11 7.10 10.39
N LEU A 187 -15.63 7.75 9.32
CA LEU A 187 -15.85 7.30 7.94
C LEU A 187 -15.28 5.89 7.71
N LEU A 188 -14.03 5.67 8.11
CA LEU A 188 -13.37 4.37 7.96
C LEU A 188 -14.03 3.27 8.81
N SER A 189 -14.53 3.60 10.00
CA SER A 189 -15.26 2.65 10.85
C SER A 189 -16.64 2.28 10.30
N ARG A 190 -17.34 3.22 9.64
CA ARG A 190 -18.63 2.95 9.01
C ARG A 190 -18.50 2.08 7.77
N ASN A 191 -17.63 2.48 6.84
CA ASN A 191 -17.28 1.82 5.56
C ASN A 191 -18.43 1.05 4.86
N ARG A 192 -19.64 1.61 4.85
CA ARG A 192 -20.85 0.94 4.31
C ARG A 192 -21.74 1.89 3.51
N HIS A 193 -21.42 3.18 3.49
CA HIS A 193 -22.26 4.21 2.91
C HIS A 193 -21.61 4.85 1.68
N HIS A 194 -22.46 5.32 0.77
CA HIS A 194 -22.07 6.14 -0.37
C HIS A 194 -22.72 7.52 -0.22
N ASN A 195 -21.94 8.59 -0.33
CA ASN A 195 -22.44 9.95 -0.21
C ASN A 195 -23.25 10.37 -1.44
N GLU A 196 -23.80 11.60 -1.43
CA GLU A 196 -24.64 12.15 -2.50
C GLU A 196 -23.93 12.21 -3.87
N GLN A 197 -22.59 12.28 -3.86
CA GLN A 197 -21.76 12.26 -5.06
C GLN A 197 -21.47 10.83 -5.56
N GLY A 198 -21.96 9.81 -4.84
CA GLY A 198 -21.72 8.40 -5.13
C GLY A 198 -20.36 7.88 -4.66
N ASN A 199 -19.60 8.68 -3.89
CA ASN A 199 -18.32 8.27 -3.32
C ASN A 199 -18.54 7.44 -2.04
N SER A 200 -17.77 6.36 -1.87
CA SER A 200 -17.81 5.59 -0.63
C SER A 200 -17.14 6.34 0.53
N ASP A 201 -17.45 5.92 1.76
CA ASP A 201 -16.83 6.49 2.97
C ASP A 201 -15.28 6.50 2.92
N VAL A 202 -14.67 5.48 2.32
CA VAL A 202 -13.21 5.36 2.18
C VAL A 202 -12.66 6.37 1.17
N VAL A 203 -13.38 6.62 0.07
CA VAL A 203 -13.01 7.65 -0.91
C VAL A 203 -13.06 9.03 -0.27
N GLU A 204 -14.13 9.32 0.49
CA GLU A 204 -14.27 10.57 1.23
C GLU A 204 -13.15 10.74 2.26
N ALA A 205 -12.84 9.69 3.03
CA ALA A 205 -11.75 9.69 4.00
C ALA A 205 -10.38 10.00 3.37
N LEU A 206 -10.03 9.35 2.25
CA LEU A 206 -8.77 9.62 1.54
C LEU A 206 -8.71 11.02 0.94
N GLN A 207 -9.83 11.53 0.42
CA GLN A 207 -9.89 12.89 -0.08
C GLN A 207 -9.68 13.92 1.03
N HIS A 208 -10.26 13.69 2.22
CA HIS A 208 -10.02 14.53 3.39
C HIS A 208 -8.55 14.47 3.84
N LEU A 209 -7.94 13.28 3.88
CA LEU A 209 -6.51 13.12 4.21
C LEU A 209 -5.60 13.87 3.22
N GLY A 210 -5.85 13.75 1.92
CA GLY A 210 -5.05 14.40 0.87
C GLY A 210 -5.20 15.93 0.80
N ASN A 211 -6.23 16.50 1.42
CA ASN A 211 -6.48 17.94 1.45
C ASN A 211 -5.92 18.62 2.71
N LEU A 212 -5.26 17.90 3.63
CA LEU A 212 -4.66 18.47 4.83
C LEU A 212 -3.36 19.20 4.48
N GLU A 213 -3.35 20.53 4.58
CA GLU A 213 -2.18 21.36 4.21
C GLU A 213 -1.04 21.31 5.25
N HIS A 214 -1.35 21.09 6.53
CA HIS A 214 -0.37 21.08 7.61
C HIS A 214 -0.54 19.84 8.49
N ILE A 215 0.47 18.95 8.49
CA ILE A 215 0.46 17.69 9.23
C ILE A 215 1.41 17.81 10.42
N GLN A 216 0.87 17.92 11.64
CA GLN A 216 1.67 17.89 12.88
C GLN A 216 1.87 16.46 13.38
N GLN A 217 0.85 15.59 13.24
CA GLN A 217 0.88 14.21 13.71
C GLN A 217 1.14 13.21 12.57
N GLN A 218 2.35 13.22 12.01
CA GLN A 218 2.73 12.38 10.87
C GLN A 218 2.41 10.88 11.07
N ALA A 219 2.65 10.34 12.26
CA ALA A 219 2.38 8.92 12.55
C ALA A 219 0.87 8.58 12.50
N LYS A 220 0.00 9.47 13.02
CA LYS A 220 -1.46 9.28 12.98
C LYS A 220 -1.98 9.45 11.55
N HIS A 221 -1.44 10.42 10.81
CA HIS A 221 -1.73 10.60 9.39
C HIS A 221 -1.42 9.33 8.59
N GLU A 222 -0.19 8.80 8.71
CA GLU A 222 0.22 7.60 7.99
C GLU A 222 -0.61 6.37 8.38
N GLN A 223 -0.95 6.22 9.66
CA GLN A 223 -1.82 5.14 10.13
C GLN A 223 -3.21 5.19 9.51
N LEU A 224 -3.84 6.38 9.49
CA LEU A 224 -5.16 6.56 8.88
C LEU A 224 -5.12 6.38 7.37
N THR A 225 -4.09 6.89 6.70
CA THR A 225 -3.88 6.68 5.26
C THR A 225 -3.71 5.20 4.94
N GLN A 226 -2.90 4.46 5.70
CA GLN A 226 -2.73 3.02 5.51
C GLN A 226 -4.03 2.25 5.78
N GLY A 227 -4.80 2.65 6.80
CA GLY A 227 -6.12 2.08 7.09
C GLY A 227 -7.13 2.34 5.97
N ALA A 228 -7.13 3.53 5.39
CA ALA A 228 -8.01 3.87 4.27
C ALA A 228 -7.61 3.14 2.98
N VAL A 229 -6.31 3.08 2.67
CA VAL A 229 -5.78 2.33 1.51
C VAL A 229 -6.11 0.84 1.62
N SER A 230 -5.97 0.23 2.80
CA SER A 230 -6.26 -1.20 2.96
C SER A 230 -7.73 -1.54 2.71
N LEU A 231 -8.65 -0.66 3.10
CA LEU A 231 -10.09 -0.81 2.82
C LEU A 231 -10.43 -0.57 1.34
N MET A 232 -9.64 0.21 0.63
CA MET A 232 -9.84 0.47 -0.80
C MET A 232 -9.29 -0.65 -1.70
N LEU A 233 -8.22 -1.31 -1.27
CA LEU A 233 -7.59 -2.38 -2.01
C LEU A 233 -8.35 -3.70 -1.88
N PRO A 234 -8.43 -4.52 -2.94
CA PRO A 234 -8.99 -5.86 -2.84
C PRO A 234 -8.16 -6.76 -1.94
N GLU A 235 -8.79 -7.75 -1.31
CA GLU A 235 -8.20 -8.61 -0.25
C GLU A 235 -6.83 -9.21 -0.60
N HIS A 236 -6.62 -9.62 -1.87
CA HIS A 236 -5.35 -10.19 -2.31
C HIS A 236 -4.19 -9.18 -2.39
N LEU A 237 -4.48 -7.88 -2.49
CA LEU A 237 -3.50 -6.79 -2.50
C LEU A 237 -3.35 -6.10 -1.14
N GLN A 238 -4.15 -6.46 -0.14
CA GLN A 238 -3.98 -5.94 1.21
C GLN A 238 -2.68 -6.49 1.80
N SER A 239 -1.76 -5.60 2.21
CA SER A 239 -0.69 -6.04 3.10
C SER A 239 -1.33 -6.56 4.38
N SER A 240 -1.00 -7.78 4.83
CA SER A 240 -1.37 -8.19 6.18
C SER A 240 -0.96 -7.08 7.14
N PRO A 241 -1.86 -6.58 8.01
CA PRO A 241 -1.53 -5.48 8.90
C PRO A 241 -0.30 -5.87 9.68
N VAL A 242 0.76 -5.07 9.53
CA VAL A 242 1.91 -5.11 10.44
C VAL A 242 1.37 -4.54 11.74
N GLU A 243 0.75 -5.42 12.52
CA GLU A 243 0.30 -5.18 13.88
C GLU A 243 1.48 -4.67 14.71
N SER A 244 1.40 -3.39 15.05
CA SER A 244 2.24 -2.68 16.02
C SER A 244 2.22 -3.31 17.43
N THR A 245 1.45 -4.36 17.66
CA THR A 245 1.43 -5.17 18.89
C THR A 245 2.44 -6.33 18.91
N LYS A 246 3.23 -6.54 17.85
CA LYS A 246 4.22 -7.64 17.83
C LYS A 246 5.50 -7.38 18.61
N LEU A 247 5.79 -6.17 19.09
CA LEU A 247 7.03 -5.90 19.85
C LEU A 247 7.16 -6.71 21.16
N LEU A 248 6.04 -7.00 21.85
CA LEU A 248 6.04 -7.80 23.09
C LEU A 248 5.96 -9.32 22.84
N ILE A 249 5.28 -9.74 21.77
CA ILE A 249 5.19 -11.15 21.37
C ILE A 249 6.51 -11.61 20.72
N ASP A 250 7.21 -10.72 20.01
CA ASP A 250 8.55 -10.98 19.45
C ASP A 250 9.61 -11.03 20.56
N LEU A 251 9.40 -10.33 21.69
CA LEU A 251 10.24 -10.46 22.90
C LEU A 251 10.00 -11.78 23.65
N GLN A 252 8.74 -12.22 23.78
CA GLN A 252 8.43 -13.55 24.33
C GLN A 252 8.91 -14.69 23.42
N HIS A 253 8.84 -14.54 22.10
CA HIS A 253 9.43 -15.50 21.17
C HIS A 253 10.96 -15.46 21.17
N ARG A 254 11.59 -14.28 21.25
CA ARG A 254 13.06 -14.14 21.39
C ARG A 254 13.59 -14.76 22.69
N LEU A 255 12.85 -14.67 23.79
CA LEU A 255 13.21 -15.30 25.07
C LEU A 255 13.01 -16.82 25.07
N LYS A 256 11.97 -17.35 24.40
CA LYS A 256 11.77 -18.80 24.24
C LYS A 256 12.78 -19.46 23.28
N TYR A 257 13.29 -18.74 22.28
CA TYR A 257 14.28 -19.25 21.32
C TYR A 257 15.72 -19.30 21.86
N MET A 258 16.04 -18.48 22.87
CA MET A 258 17.34 -18.49 23.55
C MET A 258 17.56 -19.74 24.42
N GLY A 259 16.49 -20.42 24.87
CA GLY A 259 16.59 -21.58 25.76
C GLY A 259 16.81 -22.95 25.09
N HIS A 260 16.50 -23.11 23.80
CA HIS A 260 16.48 -24.45 23.16
C HIS A 260 17.32 -24.61 21.88
N SER A 261 18.02 -23.58 21.39
CA SER A 261 18.73 -23.67 20.09
C SER A 261 20.24 -23.43 20.12
N LEU A 262 20.83 -23.00 21.24
CA LEU A 262 22.26 -22.67 21.30
C LEU A 262 23.17 -23.90 21.08
N ASN A 263 22.79 -25.08 21.57
CA ASN A 263 23.62 -26.30 21.41
C ASN A 263 23.54 -26.96 20.02
N HIS A 264 22.50 -26.72 19.22
CA HIS A 264 22.38 -27.29 17.87
C HIS A 264 22.77 -26.30 16.75
N TRP A 265 22.82 -25.01 17.06
CA TRP A 265 23.22 -23.91 16.17
C TRP A 265 24.73 -23.88 15.87
N LEU A 266 25.56 -24.35 16.82
CA LEU A 266 27.02 -24.25 16.74
C LEU A 266 27.73 -25.45 16.10
N VAL A 267 27.08 -26.61 15.92
CA VAL A 267 27.84 -27.87 15.72
C VAL A 267 27.71 -28.57 14.35
N THR A 268 26.71 -28.36 13.48
CA THR A 268 26.44 -29.38 12.43
C THR A 268 26.33 -28.99 10.95
N HIS A 269 26.43 -27.74 10.51
CA HIS A 269 26.20 -27.42 9.08
C HIS A 269 27.14 -26.33 8.52
N VAL A 270 28.45 -26.61 8.46
CA VAL A 270 29.43 -25.74 7.76
C VAL A 270 29.30 -25.87 6.23
N PHE A 271 28.71 -26.96 5.76
CA PHE A 271 28.64 -27.34 4.35
C PHE A 271 27.38 -26.83 3.63
N ILE A 272 26.42 -26.22 4.33
CA ILE A 272 25.12 -25.79 3.77
C ILE A 272 25.07 -24.27 3.61
N VAL A 273 24.68 -23.82 2.41
CA VAL A 273 24.35 -22.40 2.19
C VAL A 273 23.11 -22.02 3.03
N PRO A 274 23.20 -21.07 3.97
CA PRO A 274 22.12 -20.76 4.91
C PRO A 274 20.83 -20.33 4.21
N TYR A 275 19.72 -20.99 4.55
CA TYR A 275 18.39 -20.66 4.04
C TYR A 275 17.35 -20.76 5.17
N TYR A 276 16.77 -19.64 5.56
CA TYR A 276 15.79 -19.54 6.64
C TYR A 276 14.42 -19.20 6.06
N LYS A 277 13.64 -20.24 5.78
CA LYS A 277 12.31 -20.13 5.14
C LYS A 277 11.43 -19.05 5.79
N ASN A 278 11.30 -19.07 7.12
CA ASN A 278 10.43 -18.12 7.82
C ASN A 278 10.90 -16.66 7.70
N VAL A 279 12.21 -16.43 7.60
CA VAL A 279 12.78 -15.08 7.44
C VAL A 279 12.56 -14.57 6.02
N ILE A 280 12.72 -15.44 5.02
CA ILE A 280 12.54 -15.09 3.60
C ILE A 280 11.05 -14.91 3.27
N GLU A 281 10.17 -15.79 3.76
CA GLU A 281 8.73 -15.70 3.50
C GLU A 281 8.05 -14.52 4.19
N SER A 282 8.62 -14.04 5.31
CA SER A 282 8.15 -12.82 6.00
C SER A 282 8.70 -11.53 5.40
N ALA A 283 9.63 -11.60 4.43
CA ALA A 283 10.14 -10.41 3.77
C ALA A 283 9.03 -9.71 2.95
N PRO A 284 8.97 -8.36 2.97
CA PRO A 284 8.03 -7.62 2.11
C PRO A 284 8.26 -7.94 0.63
N LYS A 285 7.19 -8.02 -0.14
CA LYS A 285 7.26 -8.35 -1.58
C LYS A 285 6.77 -7.18 -2.41
N LEU A 286 7.47 -6.90 -3.51
CA LEU A 286 7.03 -5.92 -4.49
C LEU A 286 5.72 -6.39 -5.14
N LEU A 287 4.88 -5.42 -5.52
CA LEU A 287 3.62 -5.69 -6.21
C LEU A 287 3.88 -6.02 -7.68
N ASN A 288 3.20 -7.06 -8.15
CA ASN A 288 3.22 -7.41 -9.56
C ASN A 288 2.31 -6.45 -10.35
N ASN A 289 2.88 -5.78 -11.37
CA ASN A 289 2.13 -4.81 -12.17
C ASN A 289 0.94 -5.43 -12.91
N SER A 290 1.05 -6.68 -13.36
CA SER A 290 -0.06 -7.37 -14.04
C SER A 290 -1.29 -7.54 -13.14
N GLU A 291 -1.08 -7.90 -11.87
CA GLU A 291 -2.14 -8.02 -10.87
C GLU A 291 -2.79 -6.66 -10.58
N LEU A 292 -1.98 -5.60 -10.48
CA LEU A 292 -2.49 -4.23 -10.26
C LEU A 292 -3.36 -3.76 -11.42
N VAL A 293 -2.89 -3.94 -12.66
CA VAL A 293 -3.63 -3.57 -13.88
C VAL A 293 -4.96 -4.31 -13.94
N VAL A 294 -4.97 -5.64 -13.75
CA VAL A 294 -6.19 -6.43 -13.75
C VAL A 294 -7.17 -5.97 -12.67
N SER A 295 -6.66 -5.64 -11.48
CA SER A 295 -7.49 -5.16 -10.38
C SER A 295 -8.09 -3.78 -10.66
N LEU A 296 -7.29 -2.84 -11.17
CA LEU A 296 -7.74 -1.51 -11.59
C LEU A 296 -8.80 -1.60 -12.70
N ASP A 297 -8.63 -2.50 -13.66
CA ASP A 297 -9.58 -2.72 -14.75
C ASP A 297 -10.90 -3.33 -14.31
N ARG A 298 -10.92 -4.00 -13.14
CA ARG A 298 -12.13 -4.54 -12.50
C ARG A 298 -12.79 -3.54 -11.56
N HIS A 299 -12.15 -2.42 -11.24
CA HIS A 299 -12.67 -1.44 -10.29
C HIS A 299 -13.82 -0.63 -10.92
N LYS A 300 -15.05 -1.14 -10.78
CA LYS A 300 -16.24 -0.65 -11.49
C LYS A 300 -16.48 0.85 -11.33
N ALA A 301 -16.59 1.35 -10.10
CA ALA A 301 -16.92 2.77 -9.84
C ALA A 301 -15.91 3.75 -10.47
N ALA A 302 -14.62 3.39 -10.46
CA ALA A 302 -13.57 4.25 -10.97
C ALA A 302 -13.46 4.17 -12.50
N ASN A 303 -13.72 3.01 -13.11
CA ASN A 303 -13.82 2.90 -14.57
C ASN A 303 -15.10 3.55 -15.12
N ASP A 304 -16.23 3.46 -14.40
CA ASP A 304 -17.47 4.18 -14.75
C ASP A 304 -17.25 5.69 -14.72
N ALA A 305 -16.50 6.19 -13.71
CA ALA A 305 -16.10 7.59 -13.62
C ALA A 305 -15.15 8.00 -14.76
N LEU A 306 -14.15 7.18 -15.07
CA LEU A 306 -13.26 7.43 -16.21
C LEU A 306 -14.03 7.46 -17.52
N GLN A 307 -14.99 6.54 -17.69
CA GLN A 307 -15.84 6.50 -18.87
C GLN A 307 -16.64 7.79 -18.99
N LYS A 308 -17.25 8.32 -17.91
CA LYS A 308 -17.96 9.61 -17.94
C LYS A 308 -17.10 10.78 -18.40
N ILE A 309 -15.82 10.82 -17.98
CA ILE A 309 -14.87 11.86 -18.43
C ILE A 309 -14.63 11.77 -19.94
N LEU A 310 -14.66 10.56 -20.50
CA LEU A 310 -14.31 10.29 -21.90
C LEU A 310 -15.54 10.21 -22.84
N THR A 311 -16.72 9.84 -22.36
CA THR A 311 -17.95 9.73 -23.15
C THR A 311 -18.75 11.02 -23.07
N GLY A 312 -18.73 11.82 -24.14
CA GLY A 312 -19.62 13.00 -24.25
C GLY A 312 -19.07 14.19 -25.02
N ARG A 313 -17.88 14.10 -25.58
CA ARG A 313 -17.30 15.17 -26.42
C ARG A 313 -16.62 14.47 -27.57
N ASP A 314 -16.75 15.00 -28.79
CA ASP A 314 -16.23 14.45 -30.04
C ASP A 314 -14.71 14.18 -29.98
N LEU A 315 -14.32 13.15 -29.24
CA LEU A 315 -13.08 12.46 -29.44
C LEU A 315 -13.20 11.97 -30.88
N LYS A 316 -12.50 12.66 -31.79
CA LYS A 316 -12.18 12.09 -33.10
C LYS A 316 -11.21 10.93 -32.84
N LEU A 317 -11.74 9.85 -32.25
CA LEU A 317 -11.01 8.61 -32.10
C LEU A 317 -10.59 8.22 -33.51
N VAL A 318 -9.28 8.11 -33.72
CA VAL A 318 -8.75 7.49 -34.92
C VAL A 318 -9.44 6.14 -35.07
N SER A 319 -10.00 5.90 -36.26
CA SER A 319 -10.85 4.75 -36.58
C SER A 319 -10.30 3.44 -36.01
N GLY A 320 -11.09 2.76 -35.16
CA GLY A 320 -10.84 1.37 -34.75
C GLY A 320 -10.66 1.11 -33.25
N ILE A 321 -10.60 2.13 -32.38
CA ILE A 321 -10.54 1.96 -30.92
C ILE A 321 -11.87 2.43 -30.32
N HIS A 322 -12.57 1.59 -29.57
CA HIS A 322 -13.83 1.96 -28.91
C HIS A 322 -13.57 2.56 -27.52
N PRO A 323 -14.25 3.64 -27.08
CA PRO A 323 -14.04 4.25 -25.77
C PRO A 323 -14.25 3.32 -24.57
N ALA A 324 -14.99 2.24 -24.76
CA ALA A 324 -15.20 1.18 -23.77
C ALA A 324 -13.91 0.41 -23.39
N HIS A 325 -12.81 0.61 -24.11
CA HIS A 325 -11.50 0.02 -23.80
C HIS A 325 -10.61 0.94 -22.94
N TYR A 326 -11.07 2.15 -22.63
CA TYR A 326 -10.37 3.07 -21.73
C TYR A 326 -10.61 2.67 -20.27
N ARG A 327 -9.60 2.03 -19.68
CA ARG A 327 -9.64 1.55 -18.30
C ARG A 327 -8.51 2.13 -17.48
N LEU A 328 -8.66 2.11 -16.16
CA LEU A 328 -7.65 2.65 -15.25
C LEU A 328 -6.32 1.89 -15.29
N GLY A 329 -6.29 0.61 -15.65
CA GLY A 329 -5.05 -0.12 -15.86
C GLY A 329 -4.20 0.47 -16.98
N PHE A 330 -4.83 1.04 -18.01
CA PHE A 330 -4.12 1.77 -19.06
C PHE A 330 -3.49 3.08 -18.51
N ILE A 331 -4.28 3.88 -17.82
CA ILE A 331 -3.82 5.14 -17.20
C ILE A 331 -2.67 4.86 -16.23
N TRP A 332 -2.77 3.77 -15.46
CA TRP A 332 -1.74 3.31 -14.56
C TRP A 332 -0.42 3.00 -15.27
N ASN A 333 -0.42 2.20 -16.33
CA ASN A 333 0.81 1.89 -17.07
C ASN A 333 1.41 3.16 -17.68
N TYR A 334 0.58 4.01 -18.28
CA TYR A 334 1.07 5.23 -18.92
C TYR A 334 1.61 6.25 -17.91
N LEU A 335 1.04 6.31 -16.70
CA LEU A 335 1.57 7.11 -15.59
C LEU A 335 3.00 6.71 -15.21
N GLN A 336 3.35 5.41 -15.33
CA GLN A 336 4.71 4.94 -15.07
C GLN A 336 5.71 5.39 -16.14
N ILE A 337 5.23 5.85 -17.31
CA ILE A 337 6.03 6.22 -18.47
C ILE A 337 6.14 7.75 -18.60
N ASN A 338 5.01 8.46 -18.45
CA ASN A 338 4.95 9.91 -18.59
C ASN A 338 3.93 10.52 -17.62
N PRO A 339 4.36 11.29 -16.60
CA PRO A 339 3.46 11.89 -15.61
C PRO A 339 2.53 12.96 -16.19
N LEU A 340 2.77 13.46 -17.41
CA LEU A 340 1.85 14.40 -18.10
C LEU A 340 0.46 13.80 -18.34
N VAL A 341 0.31 12.48 -18.27
CA VAL A 341 -1.01 11.83 -18.32
C VAL A 341 -1.93 12.28 -17.19
N LEU A 342 -1.36 12.68 -16.04
CA LEU A 342 -2.13 13.24 -14.93
C LEU A 342 -2.71 14.60 -15.28
N ASP A 343 -1.91 15.45 -15.95
CA ASP A 343 -2.35 16.78 -16.39
C ASP A 343 -3.42 16.66 -17.49
N ALA A 344 -3.24 15.69 -18.40
CA ALA A 344 -4.24 15.37 -19.41
C ALA A 344 -5.54 14.85 -18.77
N LEU A 345 -5.47 14.04 -17.71
CA LEU A 345 -6.65 13.57 -16.98
C LEU A 345 -7.39 14.73 -16.29
N VAL A 346 -6.67 15.66 -15.67
CA VAL A 346 -7.27 16.88 -15.06
C VAL A 346 -7.90 17.78 -16.13
N THR A 347 -7.26 17.91 -17.28
CA THR A 347 -7.76 18.74 -18.38
C THR A 347 -8.98 18.10 -19.04
N ALA A 348 -8.97 16.77 -19.18
CA ALA A 348 -10.09 15.98 -19.67
C ALA A 348 -11.30 16.07 -18.73
N SER A 349 -11.12 15.99 -17.41
CA SER A 349 -12.22 16.10 -16.45
C SER A 349 -12.87 17.50 -16.43
N LYS A 350 -12.12 18.54 -16.80
CA LYS A 350 -12.64 19.90 -17.04
C LYS A 350 -13.30 20.07 -18.39
N GLY A 351 -13.25 19.05 -19.25
CA GLY A 351 -13.99 19.01 -20.50
C GLY A 351 -13.19 19.13 -21.79
N HIS A 352 -11.87 18.96 -21.73
CA HIS A 352 -10.99 18.96 -22.89
C HIS A 352 -10.30 17.60 -23.05
N PRO A 353 -11.02 16.55 -23.51
CA PRO A 353 -10.49 15.19 -23.56
C PRO A 353 -9.45 14.99 -24.67
N ASP A 354 -9.34 15.95 -25.59
CA ASP A 354 -8.31 16.03 -26.60
C ASP A 354 -6.89 16.24 -26.02
N ALA A 355 -6.79 16.67 -24.76
CA ALA A 355 -5.51 16.81 -24.04
C ALA A 355 -4.67 15.53 -24.02
N PHE A 356 -5.30 14.35 -24.10
CA PHE A 356 -4.59 13.08 -24.19
C PHE A 356 -3.84 12.87 -25.52
N TYR A 357 -4.19 13.60 -26.59
CA TYR A 357 -3.48 13.55 -27.87
C TYR A 357 -2.31 14.55 -27.96
N ASN A 358 -2.36 15.62 -27.18
CA ASN A 358 -1.37 16.70 -27.22
C ASN A 358 -0.20 16.51 -26.24
N LEU A 359 -0.03 15.30 -25.68
CA LEU A 359 0.99 15.00 -24.67
C LEU A 359 2.44 15.25 -25.15
N LYS A 360 2.72 15.04 -26.44
CA LYS A 360 3.95 15.43 -27.13
C LYS A 360 3.68 15.67 -28.61
N GLN A 361 4.14 16.81 -29.12
CA GLN A 361 4.10 17.19 -30.54
C GLN A 361 5.49 17.01 -31.17
N ILE A 362 5.56 16.49 -32.39
CA ILE A 362 6.79 16.50 -33.19
C ILE A 362 6.65 17.64 -34.21
N PRO A 363 7.68 18.48 -34.41
CA PRO A 363 7.69 19.45 -35.51
C PRO A 363 7.37 18.74 -36.83
N ALA A 364 6.47 19.32 -37.62
CA ALA A 364 6.20 18.80 -38.95
C ALA A 364 7.54 18.75 -39.73
N PRO A 365 7.94 17.60 -40.26
CA PRO A 365 9.16 17.51 -41.06
C PRO A 365 8.95 18.30 -42.36
N ASP A 366 9.86 19.22 -42.64
CA ASP A 366 9.95 19.93 -43.93
C ASP A 366 10.09 18.90 -45.06
N ASP A 367 9.07 18.81 -45.93
CA ASP A 367 8.94 18.17 -47.26
C ASP A 367 9.52 16.75 -47.54
N ASP A 368 10.30 16.12 -46.66
CA ASP A 368 10.86 14.77 -46.84
C ASP A 368 10.04 13.71 -46.09
N HIS A 369 9.15 13.04 -46.84
CA HIS A 369 8.27 11.98 -46.36
C HIS A 369 9.04 10.78 -45.74
N ASP A 370 10.22 10.45 -46.26
CA ASP A 370 10.99 9.28 -45.80
C ASP A 370 11.71 9.59 -44.48
N ALA A 371 12.26 10.81 -44.35
CA ALA A 371 12.81 11.29 -43.09
C ALA A 371 11.72 11.43 -42.02
N ALA A 372 10.54 11.91 -42.39
CA ALA A 372 9.35 11.99 -41.53
C ALA A 372 8.95 10.61 -40.99
N LEU A 373 8.82 9.64 -41.89
CA LEU A 373 8.43 8.27 -41.56
C LEU A 373 9.48 7.60 -40.65
N THR A 374 10.76 7.81 -40.95
CA THR A 374 11.86 7.28 -40.12
C THR A 374 11.82 7.84 -38.70
N ARG A 375 11.68 9.17 -38.54
CA ARG A 375 11.57 9.80 -37.22
C ARG A 375 10.36 9.31 -36.43
N LEU A 376 9.20 9.24 -37.08
CA LEU A 376 7.96 8.78 -36.44
C LEU A 376 8.04 7.31 -36.04
N SER A 377 8.54 6.44 -36.92
CA SER A 377 8.73 5.01 -36.65
C SER A 377 9.67 4.75 -35.47
N SER A 378 10.80 5.47 -35.40
CA SER A 378 11.75 5.40 -34.28
C SER A 378 11.10 5.80 -32.95
N TYR A 379 10.31 6.87 -32.97
CA TYR A 379 9.59 7.33 -31.79
C TYR A 379 8.49 6.36 -31.35
N LEU A 380 7.69 5.84 -32.29
CA LEU A 380 6.66 4.84 -32.03
C LEU A 380 7.24 3.54 -31.46
N ALA A 381 8.40 3.08 -31.97
CA ALA A 381 9.10 1.94 -31.41
C ALA A 381 9.52 2.17 -29.94
N LYS A 382 10.04 3.35 -29.61
CA LYS A 382 10.41 3.68 -28.21
C LYS A 382 9.20 3.66 -27.28
N GLN A 383 8.07 4.18 -27.74
CA GLN A 383 6.81 4.20 -26.99
C GLN A 383 6.22 2.81 -26.78
N GLN A 384 6.24 1.99 -27.84
CA GLN A 384 5.86 0.59 -27.81
C GLN A 384 6.68 -0.19 -26.77
N VAL A 385 8.01 -0.04 -26.81
CA VAL A 385 8.93 -0.69 -25.86
C VAL A 385 8.70 -0.20 -24.43
N ALA A 386 8.57 1.11 -24.21
CA ALA A 386 8.28 1.67 -22.90
C ALA A 386 6.98 1.08 -22.32
N TYR A 387 5.94 0.94 -23.16
CA TYR A 387 4.68 0.35 -22.73
C TYR A 387 4.78 -1.14 -22.41
N ASN A 388 5.45 -1.92 -23.26
CA ASN A 388 5.69 -3.35 -23.04
C ASN A 388 6.45 -3.59 -21.72
N LEU A 389 7.49 -2.80 -21.46
CA LEU A 389 8.27 -2.88 -20.23
C LEU A 389 7.46 -2.46 -19.00
N SER A 390 6.63 -1.41 -19.11
CA SER A 390 5.76 -0.97 -18.03
C SER A 390 4.78 -2.08 -17.62
N GLN A 391 4.18 -2.77 -18.59
CA GLN A 391 3.28 -3.89 -18.31
C GLN A 391 3.95 -5.05 -17.58
N GLN A 392 5.25 -5.26 -17.84
CA GLN A 392 6.09 -6.25 -17.16
C GLN A 392 6.52 -5.79 -15.74
N GLY A 393 6.22 -4.54 -15.37
CA GLY A 393 6.49 -3.98 -14.05
C GLY A 393 7.79 -3.20 -13.94
N HIS A 394 8.46 -2.92 -15.06
CA HIS A 394 9.63 -2.07 -15.09
C HIS A 394 9.25 -0.59 -14.98
N THR A 395 10.15 0.19 -14.40
CA THR A 395 10.00 1.65 -14.35
C THR A 395 10.75 2.30 -15.50
N ILE A 396 10.14 3.25 -16.21
CA ILE A 396 10.69 3.83 -17.44
C ILE A 396 10.72 5.35 -17.37
N GLU A 397 11.85 5.94 -17.75
CA GLU A 397 12.00 7.37 -17.99
C GLU A 397 12.53 7.60 -19.41
N PHE A 398 12.02 8.62 -20.11
CA PHE A 398 12.53 9.03 -21.42
C PHE A 398 13.70 9.99 -21.24
N ALA A 399 14.79 9.78 -21.99
CA ALA A 399 15.87 10.76 -22.04
C ALA A 399 15.40 12.02 -22.78
N GLU A 400 15.32 13.16 -22.09
CA GLU A 400 14.85 14.43 -22.67
C GLU A 400 15.72 14.91 -23.84
N HIS A 401 16.98 14.48 -23.90
CA HIS A 401 17.94 14.80 -24.96
C HIS A 401 18.68 13.55 -25.47
N ALA A 402 17.94 12.59 -26.03
CA ALA A 402 18.48 11.29 -26.48
C ALA A 402 19.72 11.40 -27.41
N HIS A 403 19.84 12.49 -28.18
CA HIS A 403 20.98 12.74 -29.07
C HIS A 403 22.27 13.17 -28.32
N LEU A 404 22.14 13.78 -27.14
CA LEU A 404 23.28 14.17 -26.28
C LEU A 404 23.64 13.06 -25.28
N ALA A 405 22.66 12.26 -24.86
CA ALA A 405 22.82 11.24 -23.83
C ALA A 405 23.36 9.89 -24.37
N GLY A 406 23.19 9.62 -25.67
CA GLY A 406 23.63 8.35 -26.29
C GLY A 406 22.72 7.14 -26.01
N PHE A 407 21.62 7.34 -25.26
CA PHE A 407 20.59 6.34 -24.97
C PHE A 407 19.19 6.98 -25.05
N ASP A 408 18.16 6.14 -25.19
CA ASP A 408 16.77 6.58 -25.42
C ASP A 408 15.91 6.55 -24.15
N LEU A 409 16.08 5.50 -23.34
CA LEU A 409 15.26 5.20 -22.17
C LEU A 409 16.16 4.91 -20.96
N ILE A 410 15.66 5.20 -19.76
CA ILE A 410 16.22 4.68 -18.51
C ILE A 410 15.20 3.68 -17.97
N VAL A 411 15.60 2.41 -17.87
CA VAL A 411 14.75 1.30 -17.42
C VAL A 411 15.32 0.77 -16.12
N ASP A 412 14.56 0.88 -15.03
CA ASP A 412 15.00 0.52 -13.67
C ASP A 412 16.36 1.12 -13.28
N GLY A 413 16.63 2.36 -13.72
CA GLY A 413 17.90 3.06 -13.48
C GLY A 413 19.02 2.70 -14.48
N THR A 414 18.78 1.80 -15.44
CA THR A 414 19.75 1.39 -16.45
C THR A 414 19.52 2.12 -17.78
N PRO A 415 20.53 2.77 -18.38
CA PRO A 415 20.39 3.42 -19.68
C PRO A 415 20.26 2.39 -20.81
N MET A 416 19.25 2.57 -21.66
CA MET A 416 18.90 1.68 -22.75
C MET A 416 18.65 2.44 -24.06
N GLN A 417 19.07 1.85 -25.17
CA GLN A 417 18.78 2.34 -26.52
C GLN A 417 17.80 1.40 -27.22
N VAL A 418 16.82 1.96 -27.95
CA VAL A 418 15.86 1.17 -28.71
C VAL A 418 16.23 1.19 -30.19
N LYS A 419 16.47 0.03 -30.77
CA LYS A 419 16.75 -0.13 -32.20
C LYS A 419 15.72 -1.05 -32.84
N CYS A 420 14.79 -0.46 -33.58
CA CYS A 420 13.83 -1.18 -34.42
C CYS A 420 14.32 -1.17 -35.87
N THR A 421 14.97 -2.25 -36.32
CA THR A 421 15.58 -2.34 -37.66
C THR A 421 15.67 -3.80 -38.13
N LEU A 422 15.91 -3.98 -39.42
CA LEU A 422 16.27 -5.27 -40.02
C LEU A 422 17.80 -5.42 -40.19
N ALA A 423 18.56 -4.32 -40.07
CA ALA A 423 20.01 -4.31 -40.28
C ALA A 423 20.78 -4.76 -39.02
N SER A 424 21.15 -6.04 -38.98
CA SER A 424 21.93 -6.63 -37.88
C SER A 424 23.26 -5.89 -37.63
N ASP A 425 23.97 -5.51 -38.68
CA ASP A 425 25.31 -4.90 -38.60
C ASP A 425 25.31 -3.59 -37.79
N ALA A 426 24.23 -2.82 -37.87
CA ALA A 426 24.07 -1.55 -37.15
C ALA A 426 23.82 -1.76 -35.64
N VAL A 427 23.25 -2.89 -35.26
CA VAL A 427 23.09 -3.30 -33.85
C VAL A 427 24.41 -3.85 -33.32
N GLU A 428 25.06 -4.74 -34.07
CA GLU A 428 26.34 -5.34 -33.65
C GLU A 428 27.45 -4.30 -33.48
N SER A 429 27.54 -3.34 -34.42
CA SER A 429 28.53 -2.26 -34.36
C SER A 429 28.34 -1.40 -33.13
N PHE A 430 27.08 -1.10 -32.77
CA PHE A 430 26.77 -0.31 -31.59
C PHE A 430 27.00 -1.08 -30.29
N ALA A 431 26.65 -2.38 -30.25
CA ALA A 431 26.91 -3.24 -29.10
C ALA A 431 28.40 -3.34 -28.77
N LYS A 432 29.26 -3.33 -29.81
CA LYS A 432 30.72 -3.32 -29.66
C LYS A 432 31.25 -1.97 -29.19
N SER A 433 30.70 -0.86 -29.69
CA SER A 433 31.17 0.49 -29.34
C SER A 433 30.68 0.97 -27.97
N HIS A 434 29.49 0.52 -27.53
CA HIS A 434 28.86 0.93 -26.28
C HIS A 434 28.45 -0.29 -25.42
N PRO A 435 29.42 -1.04 -24.85
CA PRO A 435 29.12 -2.26 -24.08
C PRO A 435 28.37 -1.99 -22.76
N HIS A 436 28.35 -0.73 -22.31
CA HIS A 436 27.72 -0.27 -21.07
C HIS A 436 26.27 0.19 -21.25
N ILE A 437 25.77 0.30 -22.49
CA ILE A 437 24.40 0.68 -22.80
C ILE A 437 23.63 -0.56 -23.25
N ALA A 438 22.47 -0.80 -22.66
CA ALA A 438 21.62 -1.91 -23.07
C ALA A 438 20.92 -1.58 -24.39
N ILE A 439 20.76 -2.56 -25.28
CA ILE A 439 20.08 -2.35 -26.57
C ILE A 439 18.83 -3.22 -26.59
N ILE A 440 17.67 -2.59 -26.78
CA ILE A 440 16.41 -3.28 -27.02
C ILE A 440 16.20 -3.40 -28.52
N VAL A 441 15.99 -4.62 -29.00
CA VAL A 441 15.78 -4.95 -30.43
C VAL A 441 14.42 -5.57 -30.67
N ASN A 442 13.92 -5.44 -31.89
CA ASN A 442 12.71 -6.08 -32.39
C ASN A 442 12.86 -7.60 -32.54
N ILE A 443 11.74 -8.32 -32.59
CA ILE A 443 11.67 -9.79 -32.64
C ILE A 443 12.48 -10.38 -33.80
N GLU A 444 12.56 -9.70 -34.95
CA GLU A 444 13.29 -10.14 -36.12
C GLU A 444 14.81 -10.25 -35.85
N LEU A 445 15.33 -9.53 -34.85
CA LEU A 445 16.74 -9.56 -34.41
C LEU A 445 16.94 -10.25 -33.06
N ALA A 446 15.95 -11.02 -32.57
CA ALA A 446 16.01 -11.65 -31.25
C ALA A 446 17.22 -12.60 -31.05
N HIS A 447 17.70 -13.23 -32.13
CA HIS A 447 18.87 -14.12 -32.11
C HIS A 447 20.17 -13.42 -31.61
N LEU A 448 20.26 -12.09 -31.70
CA LEU A 448 21.43 -11.33 -31.22
C LEU A 448 21.55 -11.31 -29.69
N GLN A 449 20.47 -11.56 -28.96
CA GLN A 449 20.47 -11.61 -27.49
C GLN A 449 21.34 -12.75 -26.93
N GLU A 450 21.48 -13.86 -27.68
CA GLU A 450 22.34 -14.99 -27.30
C GLU A 450 23.82 -14.64 -27.48
N LYS A 451 24.13 -13.81 -28.47
CA LYS A 451 25.50 -13.42 -28.85
C LYS A 451 26.06 -12.29 -27.99
N TYR A 452 25.22 -11.34 -27.57
CA TYR A 452 25.64 -10.14 -26.83
C TYR A 452 24.89 -10.00 -25.50
N ALA A 453 25.64 -9.86 -24.40
CA ALA A 453 25.04 -9.69 -23.07
C ALA A 453 24.23 -8.40 -22.93
N SER A 454 24.61 -7.33 -23.65
CA SER A 454 23.97 -6.01 -23.68
C SER A 454 22.70 -5.95 -24.53
N VAL A 455 22.38 -6.98 -25.33
CA VAL A 455 21.19 -7.00 -26.19
C VAL A 455 20.03 -7.70 -25.50
N PHE A 456 18.85 -7.10 -25.62
CA PHE A 456 17.57 -7.59 -25.12
C PHE A 456 16.53 -7.55 -26.23
N ALA A 457 15.83 -8.66 -26.46
CA ALA A 457 14.81 -8.74 -27.49
C ALA A 457 13.41 -8.44 -26.91
N ASP A 458 12.70 -7.54 -27.56
CA ASP A 458 11.26 -7.34 -27.36
C ASP A 458 10.48 -8.19 -28.36
N LEU A 459 9.93 -9.28 -27.85
CA LEU A 459 9.15 -10.24 -28.64
C LEU A 459 7.79 -9.68 -29.07
N ALA A 460 7.34 -8.58 -28.47
CA ALA A 460 6.13 -7.87 -28.88
C ALA A 460 6.42 -6.69 -29.83
N LEU A 461 7.70 -6.36 -30.08
CA LEU A 461 8.11 -5.33 -31.02
C LEU A 461 8.42 -5.96 -32.39
N SER A 462 7.64 -5.59 -33.42
CA SER A 462 7.94 -5.95 -34.82
C SER A 462 8.19 -4.71 -35.66
N TYR A 463 9.24 -4.78 -36.49
CA TYR A 463 9.59 -3.70 -37.41
C TYR A 463 8.46 -3.38 -38.39
N GLU A 464 7.85 -4.41 -38.99
CA GLU A 464 6.77 -4.25 -39.96
C GLU A 464 5.55 -3.55 -39.35
N SER A 465 5.16 -3.95 -38.13
CA SER A 465 4.01 -3.37 -37.42
C SER A 465 4.20 -1.90 -37.10
N VAL A 466 5.40 -1.52 -36.67
CA VAL A 466 5.74 -0.11 -36.37
C VAL A 466 5.72 0.73 -37.65
N GLN A 467 6.32 0.24 -38.74
CA GLN A 467 6.34 0.95 -40.03
C GLN A 467 4.92 1.18 -40.58
N ARG A 468 4.06 0.15 -40.56
CA ARG A 468 2.66 0.28 -41.00
C ARG A 468 1.89 1.32 -40.18
N THR A 469 2.10 1.33 -38.87
CA THR A 469 1.46 2.29 -37.96
C THR A 469 1.92 3.72 -38.24
N ALA A 470 3.22 3.91 -38.50
CA ALA A 470 3.80 5.20 -38.85
C ALA A 470 3.25 5.73 -40.19
N GLN A 471 3.20 4.89 -41.23
CA GLN A 471 2.63 5.25 -42.54
C GLN A 471 1.15 5.65 -42.42
N THR A 472 0.35 4.86 -41.71
CA THR A 472 -1.07 5.16 -41.48
C THR A 472 -1.23 6.49 -40.74
N SER A 473 -0.37 6.76 -39.75
CA SER A 473 -0.44 8.01 -38.97
C SER A 473 -0.14 9.24 -39.83
N LEU A 474 0.83 9.17 -40.73
CA LEU A 474 1.17 10.25 -41.66
C LEU A 474 0.06 10.50 -42.70
N GLN A 475 -0.66 9.46 -43.13
CA GLN A 475 -1.77 9.58 -44.10
C GLN A 475 -3.00 10.31 -43.54
N HIS A 476 -3.17 10.34 -42.22
CA HIS A 476 -4.32 10.95 -41.54
C HIS A 476 -4.05 12.37 -41.01
N VAL A 477 -2.89 12.96 -41.30
CA VAL A 477 -2.59 14.36 -40.97
C VAL A 477 -3.36 15.27 -41.92
N VAL A 478 -4.53 15.74 -41.50
CA VAL A 478 -5.33 16.73 -42.23
C VAL A 478 -5.35 18.04 -41.43
N GLY A 479 -4.60 19.04 -41.90
CA GLY A 479 -4.88 20.47 -41.63
C GLY A 479 -3.85 21.27 -40.79
N VAL A 480 -3.14 22.17 -41.49
CA VAL A 480 -2.69 23.55 -41.17
C VAL A 480 -1.79 23.87 -39.96
N ASP A 481 -1.49 22.98 -39.01
CA ASP A 481 -0.54 23.31 -37.93
C ASP A 481 0.87 22.73 -38.18
N ASP A 482 1.93 23.49 -37.87
CA ASP A 482 3.37 23.17 -38.00
C ASP A 482 3.84 21.94 -37.17
N PHE A 483 2.91 21.14 -36.65
CA PHE A 483 3.16 20.03 -35.73
C PHE A 483 2.32 18.80 -36.06
N VAL A 484 2.96 17.62 -36.03
CA VAL A 484 2.29 16.32 -36.16
C VAL A 484 1.92 15.81 -34.77
N SER A 485 0.62 15.70 -34.48
CA SER A 485 0.13 15.04 -33.27
C SER A 485 0.44 13.55 -33.33
N ILE A 486 1.28 13.06 -32.41
CA ILE A 486 1.63 11.65 -32.36
C ILE A 486 0.46 10.89 -31.73
N PRO A 487 -0.01 9.78 -32.33
CA PRO A 487 -1.05 8.94 -31.74
C PRO A 487 -0.46 8.05 -30.63
N LEU A 488 0.20 8.66 -29.65
CA LEU A 488 0.81 8.05 -28.48
C LEU A 488 -0.18 7.15 -27.73
N MET A 489 -1.37 7.70 -27.54
CA MET A 489 -2.48 6.99 -26.96
C MET A 489 -2.90 5.79 -27.82
N ASN A 490 -3.05 5.93 -29.13
CA ASN A 490 -3.45 4.79 -29.98
C ASN A 490 -2.42 3.66 -29.95
N THR A 491 -1.13 4.02 -29.94
CA THR A 491 -0.05 3.05 -29.82
C THR A 491 -0.19 2.34 -28.48
N GLY A 492 -0.16 3.07 -27.36
CA GLY A 492 -0.34 2.47 -26.04
C GLY A 492 -1.61 1.61 -25.90
N PHE A 493 -2.73 2.04 -26.49
CA PHE A 493 -3.99 1.29 -26.48
C PHE A 493 -3.93 0.00 -27.29
N ALA A 494 -3.34 0.04 -28.49
CA ALA A 494 -3.16 -1.14 -29.31
C ALA A 494 -2.33 -2.20 -28.56
N VAL A 495 -1.26 -1.76 -27.90
CA VAL A 495 -0.42 -2.63 -27.06
C VAL A 495 -1.18 -3.19 -25.89
N TYR A 496 -1.82 -2.33 -25.12
CA TYR A 496 -2.59 -2.68 -23.95
C TYR A 496 -3.66 -3.73 -24.26
N ARG A 497 -4.41 -3.54 -25.35
CA ARG A 497 -5.43 -4.48 -25.81
C ARG A 497 -4.81 -5.82 -26.23
N ASN A 498 -3.74 -5.80 -27.01
CA ASN A 498 -3.11 -7.02 -27.51
C ASN A 498 -2.50 -7.85 -26.36
N PHE A 499 -1.96 -7.20 -25.34
CA PHE A 499 -1.41 -7.85 -24.15
C PHE A 499 -2.49 -8.36 -23.18
N SER A 500 -3.61 -7.63 -23.02
CA SER A 500 -4.73 -8.09 -22.20
C SER A 500 -5.49 -9.24 -22.86
N ALA A 501 -5.63 -9.24 -24.19
CA ALA A 501 -6.23 -10.33 -24.95
C ALA A 501 -5.40 -11.62 -24.89
N SER A 502 -4.06 -11.52 -24.90
CA SER A 502 -3.17 -12.68 -24.79
C SER A 502 -3.15 -13.31 -23.40
N GLN A 503 -3.43 -12.54 -22.34
CA GLN A 503 -3.64 -13.08 -20.98
C GLN A 503 -5.02 -13.74 -20.79
N ALA A 504 -6.05 -13.31 -21.54
CA ALA A 504 -7.43 -13.77 -21.35
C ALA A 504 -7.77 -15.09 -22.06
N GLN A 505 -6.92 -15.60 -22.95
CA GLN A 505 -7.15 -16.88 -23.64
C GLN A 505 -6.00 -17.88 -23.41
N PRO A 506 -6.26 -19.09 -22.86
CA PRO A 506 -5.40 -20.23 -23.13
C PRO A 506 -5.60 -20.61 -24.59
N VAL A 507 -4.72 -20.13 -25.48
CA VAL A 507 -4.89 -20.24 -26.94
C VAL A 507 -4.98 -21.70 -27.38
N SER A 508 -6.21 -22.13 -27.67
CA SER A 508 -6.52 -23.18 -28.61
C SER A 508 -7.26 -22.55 -29.78
N ARG A 509 -6.62 -22.59 -30.96
CA ARG A 509 -7.18 -22.59 -32.33
C ARG A 509 -7.14 -21.33 -33.20
N PRO A 510 -7.07 -21.57 -34.55
CA PRO A 510 -6.28 -20.81 -35.52
C PRO A 510 -7.15 -19.97 -36.45
N TYR A 511 -6.57 -19.01 -37.17
CA TYR A 511 -6.94 -18.45 -38.50
C TYR A 511 -6.06 -17.18 -38.64
N LEU A 512 -5.26 -16.91 -39.68
CA LEU A 512 -5.40 -17.14 -41.12
C LEU A 512 -4.03 -17.41 -41.77
N ALA A 513 -4.11 -18.17 -42.87
CA ALA A 513 -3.02 -18.55 -43.75
C ALA A 513 -2.37 -17.33 -44.44
N TYR A 514 -1.06 -17.16 -44.23
CA TYR A 514 -0.18 -16.54 -45.21
C TYR A 514 0.77 -17.59 -45.76
N LYS A 515 0.94 -17.57 -47.08
CA LYS A 515 1.65 -18.54 -47.90
C LYS A 515 3.04 -18.90 -47.35
N GLN A 516 3.16 -20.19 -47.06
CA GLN A 516 4.33 -21.06 -47.13
C GLN A 516 5.60 -20.44 -47.76
N SER A 517 6.60 -20.19 -46.92
CA SER A 517 8.02 -20.19 -47.30
C SER A 517 8.75 -20.99 -46.22
N ASN A 518 9.40 -22.07 -46.65
CA ASN A 518 10.05 -23.05 -45.78
C ASN A 518 11.21 -22.41 -44.99
N SER A 519 10.98 -22.08 -43.72
CA SER A 519 11.99 -22.21 -42.68
C SER A 519 11.32 -22.77 -41.42
N VAL A 520 11.85 -23.87 -40.92
CA VAL A 520 11.29 -24.64 -39.82
C VAL A 520 11.55 -23.89 -38.52
N ILE A 521 10.56 -23.15 -38.01
CA ILE A 521 10.47 -22.76 -36.60
C ILE A 521 9.07 -23.13 -36.10
N LYS A 522 8.99 -24.29 -35.44
CA LYS A 522 7.78 -24.80 -34.79
C LYS A 522 7.51 -24.00 -33.51
N ASN A 523 6.68 -22.95 -33.61
CA ASN A 523 6.08 -22.29 -32.46
C ASN A 523 4.86 -23.09 -31.97
N SER A 524 5.09 -24.02 -31.04
CA SER A 524 4.05 -24.65 -30.21
C SER A 524 4.67 -25.12 -28.89
N LEU A 525 4.63 -24.31 -27.85
CA LEU A 525 5.01 -24.75 -26.50
C LEU A 525 3.98 -24.26 -25.48
N ALA A 526 3.11 -25.19 -25.09
CA ALA A 526 2.18 -25.07 -23.98
C ALA A 526 2.29 -26.33 -23.11
N ILE A 527 2.56 -26.10 -21.81
CA ILE A 527 2.09 -26.85 -20.62
C ILE A 527 2.75 -28.22 -20.32
N GLY A 528 3.45 -28.31 -19.18
CA GLY A 528 3.68 -29.59 -18.46
C GLY A 528 5.05 -29.73 -17.76
N ALA A 529 5.05 -29.90 -16.44
CA ALA A 529 6.21 -29.90 -15.56
C ALA A 529 7.11 -31.13 -15.67
N ALA A 530 8.40 -30.92 -15.94
CA ALA A 530 9.56 -31.64 -15.40
C ALA A 530 10.82 -30.96 -15.96
N ILE A 531 11.74 -30.51 -15.09
CA ILE A 531 13.04 -29.91 -15.49
C ILE A 531 12.91 -28.51 -16.16
N GLY A 532 11.69 -27.97 -16.22
CA GLY A 532 11.32 -26.84 -17.08
C GLY A 532 11.45 -25.44 -16.47
N GLY A 533 11.97 -24.51 -17.28
CA GLY A 533 11.73 -23.08 -17.19
C GLY A 533 11.29 -22.57 -18.56
N LEU A 534 10.03 -22.13 -18.64
CA LEU A 534 9.45 -21.42 -19.77
C LEU A 534 10.22 -20.12 -20.03
N VAL A 535 10.55 -19.83 -21.30
CA VAL A 535 10.80 -18.47 -21.73
C VAL A 535 9.45 -17.76 -21.68
N SER A 536 9.17 -17.02 -20.61
CA SER A 536 8.09 -16.04 -20.66
C SER A 536 8.46 -15.04 -21.76
N GLY A 537 7.49 -14.64 -22.57
CA GLY A 537 7.71 -13.72 -23.68
C GLY A 537 8.08 -12.28 -23.25
N SER A 538 8.66 -12.09 -22.07
CA SER A 538 8.98 -10.80 -21.46
C SER A 538 10.46 -10.46 -21.68
N ILE A 539 10.70 -9.20 -22.03
CA ILE A 539 12.03 -8.61 -22.16
C ILE A 539 12.70 -8.72 -20.78
N GLY A 540 13.86 -9.38 -20.68
CA GLY A 540 14.57 -9.46 -19.40
C GLY A 540 14.15 -10.59 -18.45
N ALA A 541 13.39 -11.60 -18.90
CA ALA A 541 13.15 -12.80 -18.10
C ALA A 541 14.47 -13.53 -17.75
N PHE A 542 14.93 -13.39 -16.50
CA PHE A 542 16.00 -14.22 -15.97
C PHE A 542 15.43 -15.55 -15.51
N VAL A 543 15.69 -16.62 -16.27
CA VAL A 543 15.40 -17.97 -15.79
C VAL A 543 16.31 -18.25 -14.62
N VAL A 544 15.76 -18.20 -13.40
CA VAL A 544 16.41 -18.81 -12.24
C VAL A 544 15.89 -20.21 -12.02
N GLY A 545 16.13 -21.07 -13.02
CA GLY A 545 15.75 -22.47 -13.07
C GLY A 545 16.45 -23.38 -12.05
N GLY A 546 17.19 -22.83 -11.09
CA GLY A 546 17.88 -23.57 -10.04
C GLY A 546 17.22 -23.49 -8.66
N PHE A 547 16.49 -22.41 -8.33
CA PHE A 547 16.23 -22.06 -6.92
C PHE A 547 15.40 -23.08 -6.14
N ALA A 548 14.38 -23.69 -6.74
CA ALA A 548 13.53 -24.67 -6.05
C ALA A 548 14.34 -25.90 -5.58
N VAL A 549 15.39 -26.27 -6.31
CA VAL A 549 16.22 -27.46 -6.00
C VAL A 549 17.20 -27.19 -4.84
N TYR A 550 17.66 -25.95 -4.68
CA TYR A 550 18.56 -25.57 -3.57
C TYR A 550 17.81 -25.33 -2.24
N ARG A 551 16.52 -24.99 -2.29
CA ARG A 551 15.64 -24.79 -1.11
C ARG A 551 15.46 -26.05 -0.26
N THR A 552 15.70 -27.24 -0.82
CA THR A 552 15.44 -28.54 -0.17
C THR A 552 16.67 -29.44 -0.08
N TRP A 553 17.86 -28.93 -0.41
CA TRP A 553 19.07 -29.76 -0.42
C TRP A 553 19.51 -30.11 1.01
N ARG A 554 19.22 -31.34 1.44
CA ARG A 554 19.71 -31.90 2.70
C ARG A 554 21.08 -32.52 2.47
N VAL A 555 22.10 -31.95 3.09
CA VAL A 555 23.41 -32.58 3.22
C VAL A 555 23.25 -33.86 4.04
N GLN A 556 23.52 -35.01 3.40
CA GLN A 556 23.46 -36.31 4.04
C GLN A 556 24.73 -36.57 4.88
N LYS A 557 24.65 -37.54 5.81
CA LYS A 557 25.81 -38.09 6.56
C LYS A 557 27.01 -38.44 5.66
N VAL A 558 26.79 -38.63 4.36
CA VAL A 558 27.80 -38.90 3.32
C VAL A 558 28.81 -37.76 3.12
N GLU A 559 28.43 -36.49 3.26
CA GLU A 559 29.39 -35.37 3.11
C GLU A 559 30.36 -35.27 4.30
N GLN A 560 29.95 -35.75 5.47
CA GLN A 560 30.82 -35.91 6.64
C GLN A 560 31.80 -37.08 6.50
N ALA A 561 31.59 -38.00 5.54
CA ALA A 561 32.49 -39.12 5.26
C ALA A 561 33.55 -38.78 4.18
N LYS A 562 33.46 -37.63 3.53
CA LYS A 562 34.43 -37.18 2.49
C LYS A 562 35.83 -36.92 3.06
N PRO A 563 36.89 -37.07 2.23
CA PRO A 563 38.26 -36.73 2.63
C PRO A 563 38.37 -35.25 3.01
N LEU A 564 39.34 -34.93 3.88
CA LEU A 564 39.51 -33.59 4.47
C LEU A 564 39.63 -32.49 3.39
N GLN A 565 40.30 -32.79 2.28
CA GLN A 565 40.53 -31.87 1.16
C GLN A 565 39.22 -31.50 0.44
N GLU A 566 38.34 -32.47 0.16
CA GLU A 566 37.04 -32.21 -0.47
C GLU A 566 36.10 -31.43 0.46
N LYS A 567 36.18 -31.67 1.77
CA LYS A 567 35.43 -30.89 2.77
C LYS A 567 35.87 -29.43 2.77
N GLN A 568 37.19 -29.17 2.75
CA GLN A 568 37.72 -27.82 2.69
C GLN A 568 37.28 -27.09 1.41
N GLN A 569 37.30 -27.78 0.26
CA GLN A 569 36.80 -27.23 -1.00
C GLN A 569 35.31 -26.90 -0.95
N LEU A 570 34.49 -27.77 -0.35
CA LEU A 570 33.05 -27.56 -0.23
C LEU A 570 32.70 -26.41 0.72
N VAL A 571 33.45 -26.24 1.82
CA VAL A 571 33.32 -25.08 2.71
C VAL A 571 33.77 -23.79 2.02
N ALA A 572 34.88 -23.81 1.29
CA ALA A 572 35.35 -22.67 0.51
C ALA A 572 34.31 -22.24 -0.54
N GLN A 573 33.74 -23.21 -1.28
CA GLN A 573 32.68 -22.95 -2.24
C GLN A 573 31.40 -22.40 -1.59
N CYS A 574 31.02 -22.92 -0.42
CA CYS A 574 29.88 -22.42 0.34
C CYS A 574 30.11 -20.97 0.79
N ASN A 575 31.30 -20.65 1.33
CA ASN A 575 31.67 -19.30 1.72
C ASN A 575 31.66 -18.34 0.52
N GLN A 576 32.18 -18.78 -0.64
CA GLN A 576 32.16 -17.99 -1.88
C GLN A 576 30.73 -17.70 -2.33
N ILE A 577 29.81 -18.67 -2.27
CA ILE A 577 28.39 -18.43 -2.57
C ILE A 577 27.78 -17.45 -1.57
N MET A 578 28.10 -17.58 -0.29
CA MET A 578 27.60 -16.67 0.75
C MET A 578 28.07 -15.22 0.50
N GLU A 579 29.35 -15.00 0.18
CA GLU A 579 29.89 -13.70 -0.19
C GLU A 579 29.20 -13.14 -1.43
N LEU A 580 29.07 -13.95 -2.50
CA LEU A 580 28.37 -13.51 -3.72
C LEU A 580 26.90 -13.15 -3.47
N LEU A 581 26.20 -13.86 -2.59
CA LEU A 581 24.82 -13.55 -2.21
C LEU A 581 24.72 -12.24 -1.42
N ILE A 582 25.66 -12.00 -0.51
CA ILE A 582 25.72 -10.77 0.28
C ILE A 582 26.03 -9.58 -0.64
N ASP A 583 27.08 -9.69 -1.47
CA ASP A 583 27.47 -8.68 -2.45
C ASP A 583 26.33 -8.38 -3.43
N PHE A 584 25.62 -9.42 -3.86
CA PHE A 584 24.45 -9.26 -4.73
C PHE A 584 23.34 -8.48 -4.03
N ALA A 585 23.04 -8.79 -2.77
CA ALA A 585 21.98 -8.10 -2.03
C ALA A 585 22.33 -6.64 -1.76
N GLU A 586 23.58 -6.34 -1.40
CA GLU A 586 24.07 -4.97 -1.19
C GLU A 586 23.95 -4.14 -2.47
N TRP A 587 24.46 -4.69 -3.58
CA TRP A 587 24.36 -4.05 -4.88
C TRP A 587 22.91 -3.86 -5.33
N PHE A 588 22.06 -4.89 -5.21
CA PHE A 588 20.64 -4.83 -5.60
C PHE A 588 19.90 -3.77 -4.78
N ASN A 589 20.11 -3.75 -3.47
CA ASN A 589 19.44 -2.82 -2.56
C ASN A 589 19.85 -1.36 -2.85
N HIS A 590 21.12 -1.12 -3.15
CA HIS A 590 21.66 0.22 -3.39
C HIS A 590 21.35 0.75 -4.80
N ASN A 591 21.51 -0.07 -5.84
CA ASN A 591 21.48 0.40 -7.23
C ASN A 591 20.10 0.26 -7.89
N LEU A 592 19.31 -0.74 -7.51
CA LEU A 592 18.01 -1.01 -8.15
C LEU A 592 16.83 -0.67 -7.23
N LEU A 593 16.80 -1.26 -6.04
CA LEU A 593 15.65 -1.12 -5.15
C LEU A 593 15.51 0.31 -4.62
N LYS A 594 16.61 0.93 -4.20
CA LYS A 594 16.61 2.32 -3.72
C LYS A 594 16.09 3.29 -4.79
N TYR A 595 16.57 3.16 -6.02
CA TYR A 595 16.09 3.94 -7.16
C TYR A 595 14.57 3.78 -7.36
N ARG A 596 14.06 2.54 -7.32
CA ARG A 596 12.61 2.28 -7.43
C ARG A 596 11.80 2.92 -6.29
N VAL A 597 12.31 2.89 -5.06
CA VAL A 597 11.66 3.54 -3.90
C VAL A 597 11.55 5.05 -4.13
N ASP A 598 12.63 5.69 -4.57
CA ASP A 598 12.68 7.14 -4.81
C ASP A 598 11.74 7.55 -5.96
N LEU A 599 11.71 6.75 -7.04
CA LEU A 599 10.80 6.98 -8.15
C LEU A 599 9.33 6.79 -7.75
N TYR A 600 9.02 5.76 -6.96
CA TYR A 600 7.66 5.55 -6.45
C TYR A 600 7.22 6.67 -5.52
N ALA A 601 8.12 7.20 -4.68
CA ALA A 601 7.85 8.37 -3.85
C ALA A 601 7.56 9.61 -4.70
N TYR A 602 8.35 9.85 -5.75
CA TYR A 602 8.13 10.95 -6.69
C TYR A 602 6.76 10.83 -7.37
N GLN A 603 6.44 9.66 -7.94
CA GLN A 603 5.17 9.44 -8.63
C GLN A 603 3.97 9.53 -7.69
N LEU A 604 4.09 9.06 -6.44
CA LEU A 604 3.04 9.22 -5.42
C LEU A 604 2.77 10.71 -5.15
N ARG A 605 3.82 11.53 -4.98
CA ARG A 605 3.68 12.99 -4.84
C ARG A 605 3.06 13.64 -6.08
N GLN A 606 3.38 13.16 -7.28
CA GLN A 606 2.73 13.67 -8.50
C GLN A 606 1.23 13.40 -8.52
N ILE A 607 0.80 12.20 -8.14
CA ILE A 607 -0.64 11.87 -8.00
C ILE A 607 -1.29 12.77 -6.96
N GLU A 608 -0.65 12.94 -5.81
CA GLU A 608 -1.14 13.79 -4.73
C GLU A 608 -1.31 15.24 -5.20
N MET A 609 -0.24 15.87 -5.70
CA MET A 609 -0.26 17.27 -6.11
C MET A 609 -1.17 17.56 -7.32
N LYS A 610 -1.23 16.65 -8.29
CA LYS A 610 -1.93 16.88 -9.56
C LYS A 610 -3.38 16.40 -9.54
N LEU A 611 -3.72 15.35 -8.79
CA LEU A 611 -5.05 14.76 -8.82
C LEU A 611 -5.88 15.00 -7.55
N MET A 612 -5.28 14.94 -6.34
CA MET A 612 -6.06 15.07 -5.10
C MET A 612 -6.74 16.44 -5.04
N GLY A 613 -8.07 16.44 -4.91
CA GLY A 613 -8.87 17.67 -4.88
C GLY A 613 -8.94 18.47 -6.19
N LYS A 614 -8.32 18.00 -7.29
CA LYS A 614 -8.27 18.72 -8.59
C LYS A 614 -9.23 18.16 -9.65
N ILE A 615 -9.73 16.95 -9.46
CA ILE A 615 -10.73 16.33 -10.33
C ILE A 615 -12.05 16.12 -9.58
N PRO A 616 -13.22 16.29 -10.23
CA PRO A 616 -14.51 16.09 -9.58
C PRO A 616 -14.75 14.60 -9.24
N GLU A 617 -14.25 13.68 -10.05
CA GLU A 617 -14.33 12.24 -9.82
C GLU A 617 -13.26 11.76 -8.80
N ALA A 618 -13.48 12.08 -7.52
CA ALA A 618 -12.56 11.73 -6.43
C ALA A 618 -12.22 10.23 -6.37
N VAL A 619 -13.14 9.35 -6.79
CA VAL A 619 -12.89 7.91 -6.88
C VAL A 619 -11.70 7.56 -7.78
N ILE A 620 -11.45 8.28 -8.87
CA ILE A 620 -10.31 8.00 -9.78
C ILE A 620 -9.00 8.35 -9.07
N SER A 621 -8.91 9.55 -8.53
CA SER A 621 -7.69 10.06 -7.91
C SER A 621 -7.33 9.24 -6.66
N THR A 622 -8.31 8.96 -5.80
CA THR A 622 -8.11 8.16 -4.58
C THR A 622 -7.73 6.71 -4.91
N THR A 623 -8.31 6.11 -5.96
CA THR A 623 -7.93 4.75 -6.40
C THR A 623 -6.46 4.71 -6.87
N LEU A 624 -6.07 5.63 -7.76
CA LEU A 624 -4.68 5.68 -8.25
C LEU A 624 -3.70 5.96 -7.10
N PHE A 625 -4.07 6.84 -6.17
CA PHE A 625 -3.28 7.10 -4.97
C PHE A 625 -3.14 5.85 -4.10
N ALA A 626 -4.22 5.14 -3.79
CA ALA A 626 -4.20 3.95 -2.94
C ALA A 626 -3.26 2.86 -3.50
N TYR A 627 -3.36 2.58 -4.81
CA TYR A 627 -2.49 1.59 -5.47
C TYR A 627 -1.02 2.04 -5.45
N LYS A 628 -0.75 3.34 -5.70
CA LYS A 628 0.62 3.83 -5.71
C LYS A 628 1.23 3.91 -4.31
N PHE A 629 0.42 4.28 -3.31
CA PHE A 629 0.80 4.31 -1.91
C PHE A 629 1.21 2.91 -1.44
N GLU A 630 0.42 1.87 -1.73
CA GLU A 630 0.76 0.50 -1.36
C GLU A 630 2.03 0.01 -2.08
N ALA A 631 2.18 0.30 -3.38
CA ALA A 631 3.39 -0.05 -4.12
C ALA A 631 4.64 0.61 -3.54
N TYR A 632 4.55 1.89 -3.19
CA TYR A 632 5.60 2.64 -2.50
C TYR A 632 5.92 2.03 -1.12
N GLN A 633 4.90 1.80 -0.29
CA GLN A 633 5.06 1.24 1.07
C GLN A 633 5.73 -0.13 1.06
N ARG A 634 5.36 -1.02 0.12
CA ARG A 634 6.02 -2.34 0.02
C ARG A 634 7.47 -2.24 -0.43
N ALA A 635 7.77 -1.37 -1.39
CA ALA A 635 9.15 -1.13 -1.83
C ALA A 635 10.01 -0.55 -0.71
N LEU A 636 9.49 0.44 0.02
CA LEU A 636 10.16 1.06 1.17
C LEU A 636 10.41 0.05 2.28
N LYS A 637 9.39 -0.73 2.66
CA LYS A 637 9.51 -1.79 3.68
C LYS A 637 10.53 -2.86 3.26
N LEU A 638 10.56 -3.27 1.99
CA LEU A 638 11.57 -4.20 1.49
C LEU A 638 12.98 -3.61 1.59
N HIS A 639 13.16 -2.35 1.18
CA HIS A 639 14.45 -1.65 1.27
C HIS A 639 14.97 -1.58 2.70
N GLN A 640 14.12 -1.15 3.65
CA GLN A 640 14.43 -1.09 5.07
C GLN A 640 14.72 -2.49 5.65
N TRP A 641 13.92 -3.49 5.29
CA TRP A 641 14.14 -4.87 5.72
C TRP A 641 15.49 -5.41 5.22
N MET A 642 15.85 -5.15 3.97
CA MET A 642 17.15 -5.55 3.41
C MET A 642 18.31 -4.86 4.14
N GLN A 643 18.20 -3.56 4.43
CA GLN A 643 19.21 -2.83 5.22
C GLN A 643 19.40 -3.46 6.60
N GLN A 644 18.30 -3.80 7.28
CA GLN A 644 18.35 -4.45 8.60
C GLN A 644 19.00 -5.84 8.53
N GLN A 645 18.69 -6.63 7.49
CA GLN A 645 19.32 -7.96 7.32
C GLN A 645 20.81 -7.86 7.00
N LEU A 646 21.21 -6.86 6.21
CA LEU A 646 22.60 -6.63 5.83
C LEU A 646 23.46 -6.05 6.97
N ALA A 647 22.85 -5.37 7.93
CA ALA A 647 23.53 -4.81 9.10
C ALA A 647 23.92 -5.84 10.18
N TYR A 648 23.44 -7.09 10.11
CA TYR A 648 23.83 -8.12 11.07
C TYR A 648 25.30 -8.53 10.92
N GLU A 649 26.02 -8.65 12.03
CA GLU A 649 27.40 -9.16 12.03
C GLU A 649 27.52 -10.60 11.51
N ASN A 650 26.47 -11.40 11.67
CA ASN A 650 26.47 -12.81 11.25
C ASN A 650 26.21 -12.95 9.74
N PRO A 651 27.17 -13.49 8.95
CA PRO A 651 27.02 -13.63 7.51
C PRO A 651 25.85 -14.55 7.12
N LYS A 652 25.48 -15.53 7.95
CA LYS A 652 24.33 -16.42 7.69
C LYS A 652 22.99 -15.67 7.65
N ARG A 653 22.87 -14.55 8.40
CA ARG A 653 21.69 -13.67 8.35
C ARG A 653 21.72 -12.76 7.11
N ARG A 654 22.88 -12.18 6.80
CA ARG A 654 23.07 -11.34 5.60
C ARG A 654 22.73 -12.08 4.30
N VAL A 655 23.08 -13.37 4.21
CA VAL A 655 22.74 -14.25 3.07
C VAL A 655 21.23 -14.32 2.80
N GLN A 656 20.36 -14.15 3.80
CA GLN A 656 18.91 -14.15 3.59
C GLN A 656 18.45 -12.96 2.73
N ALA A 657 19.12 -11.80 2.85
CA ALA A 657 18.88 -10.66 1.98
C ALA A 657 19.22 -10.99 0.52
N GLY A 658 20.29 -11.75 0.27
CA GLY A 658 20.67 -12.21 -1.06
C GLY A 658 19.60 -13.10 -1.70
N TRP A 659 19.03 -14.03 -0.93
CA TRP A 659 17.92 -14.86 -1.42
C TRP A 659 16.67 -14.06 -1.74
N VAL A 660 16.33 -13.05 -0.93
CA VAL A 660 15.18 -12.18 -1.18
C VAL A 660 15.42 -11.30 -2.40
N ALA A 661 16.61 -10.69 -2.54
CA ALA A 661 16.99 -9.90 -3.70
C ALA A 661 16.83 -10.69 -5.00
N LEU A 662 17.29 -11.95 -5.02
CA LEU A 662 17.17 -12.82 -6.19
C LEU A 662 15.72 -13.21 -6.50
N ALA A 663 14.89 -13.35 -5.47
CA ALA A 663 13.47 -13.64 -5.64
C ALA A 663 12.67 -12.43 -6.12
N GLN A 664 13.23 -11.23 -6.08
CA GLN A 664 12.60 -9.99 -6.57
C GLN A 664 13.27 -9.44 -7.82
N SER A 665 14.42 -10.00 -8.24
CA SER A 665 15.20 -9.50 -9.37
C SER A 665 14.54 -9.72 -10.72
N ASP A 666 13.59 -10.64 -10.82
CA ASP A 666 12.78 -10.88 -12.01
C ASP A 666 11.95 -9.65 -12.42
N GLN A 667 11.67 -8.75 -11.48
CA GLN A 667 10.96 -7.50 -11.70
C GLN A 667 11.88 -6.34 -12.13
N PHE A 668 13.18 -6.59 -12.35
CA PHE A 668 14.15 -5.56 -12.70
C PHE A 668 14.92 -5.91 -13.96
N MET A 669 15.35 -4.88 -14.70
CA MET A 669 16.13 -5.05 -15.92
C MET A 669 17.46 -4.28 -15.84
N SER A 670 18.59 -4.99 -15.93
CA SER A 670 19.93 -4.38 -15.97
C SER A 670 20.97 -5.33 -16.58
N ILE A 671 21.99 -4.78 -17.23
CA ILE A 671 23.14 -5.55 -17.74
C ILE A 671 23.92 -6.17 -16.56
N GLU A 672 24.17 -5.38 -15.52
CA GLU A 672 24.89 -5.85 -14.33
C GLU A 672 24.10 -6.93 -13.59
N LEU A 673 22.76 -6.80 -13.54
CA LEU A 673 21.89 -7.82 -12.99
C LEU A 673 22.09 -9.16 -13.71
N LYS A 674 22.03 -9.14 -15.05
CA LYS A 674 22.25 -10.31 -15.91
C LYS A 674 23.58 -10.98 -15.61
N GLN A 675 24.66 -10.20 -15.56
CA GLN A 675 26.01 -10.71 -15.31
C GLN A 675 26.14 -11.32 -13.91
N ARG A 676 25.63 -10.63 -12.87
CA ARG A 676 25.70 -11.10 -11.48
C ARG A 676 24.89 -12.37 -11.26
N VAL A 677 23.69 -12.47 -11.84
CA VAL A 677 22.85 -13.67 -11.77
C VAL A 677 23.51 -14.84 -12.51
N ILE A 678 24.09 -14.62 -13.68
CA ILE A 678 24.85 -15.66 -14.41
C ILE A 678 26.03 -16.18 -13.58
N LYS A 679 26.82 -15.26 -13.01
CA LYS A 679 27.97 -15.60 -12.15
C LYS A 679 27.52 -16.42 -10.95
N LEU A 680 26.48 -15.97 -10.24
CA LEU A 680 25.96 -16.68 -9.08
C LEU A 680 25.42 -18.07 -9.45
N ASN A 681 24.68 -18.18 -10.55
CA ASN A 681 24.17 -19.46 -11.04
C ASN A 681 25.29 -20.43 -11.40
N ALA A 682 26.38 -19.96 -12.02
CA ALA A 682 27.54 -20.79 -12.33
C ALA A 682 28.17 -21.37 -11.06
N GLU A 683 28.34 -20.57 -10.00
CA GLU A 683 28.90 -21.02 -8.72
C GLU A 683 27.94 -21.96 -7.96
N LEU A 684 26.63 -21.72 -8.02
CA LEU A 684 25.62 -22.63 -7.48
C LEU A 684 25.62 -23.99 -8.20
N ILE A 685 25.84 -24.00 -9.52
CA ILE A 685 25.97 -25.24 -10.31
C ILE A 685 27.22 -26.01 -9.89
N LYS A 686 28.37 -25.34 -9.75
CA LYS A 686 29.62 -25.97 -9.25
C LYS A 686 29.41 -26.60 -7.87
N TYR A 687 28.81 -25.87 -6.94
CA TYR A 687 28.49 -26.38 -5.60
C TYR A 687 27.56 -27.61 -5.65
N LYS A 688 26.56 -27.61 -6.56
CA LYS A 688 25.69 -28.77 -6.80
C LYS A 688 26.47 -29.98 -7.33
N GLN A 689 27.41 -29.78 -8.24
CA GLN A 689 28.23 -30.87 -8.78
C GLN A 689 29.16 -31.47 -7.71
N MET A 690 29.75 -30.62 -6.86
CA MET A 690 30.62 -31.04 -5.74
C MET A 690 29.85 -31.84 -4.69
N THR A 691 28.59 -31.48 -4.42
CA THR A 691 27.72 -32.23 -3.50
C THR A 691 27.22 -33.55 -4.12
N GLN A 692 26.96 -33.60 -5.42
CA GLN A 692 26.50 -34.80 -6.15
C GLN A 692 27.58 -35.88 -6.40
N HIS A 693 28.87 -35.54 -6.45
CA HIS A 693 29.96 -36.51 -6.69
C HIS A 693 30.08 -37.64 -5.64
N GLY A 694 29.38 -37.54 -4.50
CA GLY A 694 29.33 -38.61 -3.48
C GLY A 694 28.36 -39.76 -3.77
N LEU A 695 27.49 -39.66 -4.79
CA LEU A 695 26.55 -40.73 -5.16
C LEU A 695 27.12 -41.72 -6.18
N HIS A 696 28.09 -41.29 -6.99
CA HIS A 696 28.59 -42.10 -8.11
C HIS A 696 29.75 -43.06 -7.74
N LEU A 697 30.42 -42.83 -6.61
CA LEU A 697 31.51 -43.68 -6.12
C LEU A 697 31.03 -44.85 -5.24
N SER A 698 29.91 -44.69 -4.52
CA SER A 698 29.32 -45.75 -3.69
C SER A 698 28.71 -46.88 -4.54
N ASN A 699 28.18 -46.55 -5.72
CA ASN A 699 27.60 -47.54 -6.63
C ASN A 699 28.66 -48.37 -7.37
N VAL A 700 29.91 -47.90 -7.46
CA VAL A 700 31.01 -48.66 -8.06
C VAL A 700 31.68 -49.59 -7.04
N GLN A 701 31.66 -49.26 -5.75
CA GLN A 701 32.19 -50.13 -4.69
C GLN A 701 31.23 -51.26 -4.27
N HIS A 702 29.93 -51.15 -4.56
CA HIS A 702 28.99 -52.25 -4.34
C HIS A 702 28.94 -53.26 -5.51
N ALA A 703 29.39 -52.89 -6.71
CA ALA A 703 29.41 -53.80 -7.87
C ALA A 703 30.63 -54.74 -7.88
N SER A 704 31.69 -54.46 -7.11
CA SER A 704 32.94 -55.24 -7.08
C SER A 704 33.07 -56.22 -5.91
N ASN A 705 32.08 -56.29 -5.01
CA ASN A 705 32.10 -57.19 -3.85
C ASN A 705 31.12 -58.39 -3.91
N ASP A 706 30.42 -58.59 -5.03
CA ASP A 706 29.48 -59.72 -5.21
C ASP A 706 30.08 -60.94 -5.96
N VAL A 707 31.41 -61.05 -6.01
CA VAL A 707 32.09 -62.28 -6.45
C VAL A 707 32.70 -62.99 -5.25
N ALA A 708 31.88 -63.74 -4.51
CA ALA A 708 32.23 -65.02 -3.87
C ALA A 708 31.22 -65.39 -2.77
N LYS A 709 30.14 -66.11 -3.11
CA LYS A 709 29.58 -67.19 -2.26
C LYS A 709 28.98 -68.30 -3.14
N PRO A 710 29.26 -69.59 -2.85
CA PRO A 710 28.81 -70.70 -3.68
C PRO A 710 27.35 -71.06 -3.40
N ALA A 711 26.75 -71.68 -4.42
CA ALA A 711 25.36 -72.07 -4.54
C ALA A 711 24.87 -73.01 -3.43
N TYR A 712 23.63 -72.79 -2.99
CA TYR A 712 22.76 -73.84 -2.47
C TYR A 712 21.42 -73.78 -3.21
N GLN A 713 21.14 -74.84 -3.96
CA GLN A 713 19.83 -75.16 -4.51
C GLN A 713 18.93 -75.69 -3.39
N MET A 714 17.68 -75.24 -3.34
CA MET A 714 16.56 -76.12 -2.99
C MET A 714 15.30 -75.69 -3.74
N GLN A 715 14.57 -76.73 -4.13
CA GLN A 715 13.51 -76.78 -5.12
C GLN A 715 12.21 -76.12 -4.65
N THR A 716 11.45 -75.76 -5.67
CA THR A 716 10.04 -75.37 -5.69
C THR A 716 9.13 -76.28 -4.86
N MET A 717 8.14 -75.68 -4.19
CA MET A 717 6.80 -76.27 -4.11
C MET A 717 5.73 -75.19 -4.03
N GLN A 718 4.70 -75.39 -4.86
CA GLN A 718 3.50 -74.57 -5.04
C GLN A 718 2.59 -74.63 -3.81
N ILE A 719 2.01 -73.50 -3.40
CA ILE A 719 0.57 -73.14 -3.42
C ILE A 719 0.46 -71.67 -3.03
#